data_AF-A0A2D5T844-F1
#
_entry.id   AF-A0A2D5T844-F1
#
_cell.length_a   1.000
_cell.length_b   1.000
_cell.length_c   1.000
_cell.angle_alpha   90.00
_cell.angle_beta   90.00
_cell.angle_gamma   90.00
#
_symmetry.space_group_name_H-M   'P 1'
#
loop_
_entity.id
_entity.type
_entity.pdbx_description
1 polymer ?
#
loop_
_entity_poly.entity_id
_entity_poly.type
_entity_poly.pdbx_seq_one_letter_code
_entity_poly.pdbx_strand_id
1 'polypeptide(L)'
;MPKKIDLITIGRSCVDLYGTQVGGRLEDMRSFDKYIGGSPTNIAVGAARLGLKSALISRVGNEHMGRFICEQLFAEGVNAKHVNTDPKRLTALVMLGIRDKDQFPLIFFRENCADMALCEEDIDPDFIASARCICATGTHLSNPLVEAATLKALRLARDNDSKTALDIDYRPNLWGVAGHSDGENRFIKSKKVTSKLQSTLHLFDLIVGTEEEFHIAGGTTDTLQAIRNVRSKTDAVLICKQGPMGARAFINKNINNLDDGISGSAFPIEVFNVLGAGDGFISGLFKGWLNNEDWQTALTYANACGALAVSRHGCAPSYPSWEELNFFLNRGVKNPVLRKDSDLEQMHWSTNRINEWSDMKILSCDNFSQTEMSNDLDKRKAISFKHLCLKSISEVSDGKPSYGLICDTHIGQSILSKAVGQNLWIGSSIELSANESLDLDPEIGENFGGLSQLPHNYVVKFSCFCYLEDDQELQLEQEKRVIKLFKECRRNRLEFLIEIISLNENYCPDKETIKLIQKFYDLGIHPDWWMINSFRTNEFWQNINDLIIKKDKHIRGILVKGLDLPLNNLISHYKIAAKQHFVKGFVIENTVYGNTYNEWIAGNITDNKAIQEIANKYKMHCSAWQQACSEKSKAK
;
A
#
# COMPACT_ATOMS: atom_id res chain seq x y z
N MET A 1 -26.55 7.31 -19.80
CA MET A 1 -25.54 8.23 -19.21
C MET A 1 -24.14 7.70 -19.52
N PRO A 2 -23.10 8.55 -19.66
CA PRO A 2 -21.73 8.05 -19.81
C PRO A 2 -21.32 7.26 -18.56
N LYS A 3 -20.83 6.04 -18.76
CA LYS A 3 -20.34 5.20 -17.65
C LYS A 3 -18.99 5.75 -17.18
N LYS A 4 -18.91 6.18 -15.92
CA LYS A 4 -17.71 6.80 -15.31
C LYS A 4 -16.92 5.83 -14.44
N ILE A 5 -17.57 4.76 -13.96
CA ILE A 5 -17.02 3.73 -13.09
C ILE A 5 -16.94 2.44 -13.91
N ASP A 6 -15.80 1.76 -13.87
CA ASP A 6 -15.62 0.49 -14.58
C ASP A 6 -16.30 -0.66 -13.84
N LEU A 7 -16.11 -0.71 -12.53
CA LEU A 7 -16.58 -1.81 -11.69
C LEU A 7 -17.12 -1.28 -10.36
N ILE A 8 -18.36 -1.63 -10.02
CA ILE A 8 -18.84 -1.55 -8.64
C ILE A 8 -18.90 -2.96 -8.08
N THR A 9 -18.25 -3.20 -6.96
CA THR A 9 -18.46 -4.42 -6.16
C THR A 9 -19.45 -4.12 -5.04
N ILE A 10 -20.24 -5.12 -4.64
CA ILE A 10 -21.21 -4.99 -3.54
C ILE A 10 -21.01 -6.11 -2.52
N GLY A 11 -20.97 -5.72 -1.23
CA GLY A 11 -21.01 -6.67 -0.13
C GLY A 11 -20.03 -6.34 0.99
N ARG A 12 -19.32 -7.36 1.48
CA ARG A 12 -18.56 -7.34 2.73
C ARG A 12 -17.27 -6.53 2.60
N SER A 13 -17.10 -5.61 3.54
CA SER A 13 -15.81 -5.07 3.92
C SER A 13 -15.50 -5.43 5.37
N CYS A 14 -14.30 -5.96 5.62
CA CYS A 14 -13.85 -6.35 6.95
C CYS A 14 -12.37 -6.01 7.16
N VAL A 15 -11.89 -6.23 8.38
CA VAL A 15 -10.45 -6.21 8.69
C VAL A 15 -9.98 -7.64 8.91
N ASP A 16 -8.95 -8.02 8.14
CA ASP A 16 -8.28 -9.30 8.25
C ASP A 16 -7.07 -9.14 9.19
N LEU A 17 -7.01 -9.97 10.21
CA LEU A 17 -5.92 -10.06 11.19
C LEU A 17 -5.14 -11.36 10.93
N TYR A 18 -4.03 -11.25 10.20
CA TYR A 18 -3.19 -12.37 9.79
C TYR A 18 -2.10 -12.68 10.81
N GLY A 19 -2.11 -13.87 11.39
CA GLY A 19 -1.09 -14.33 12.33
C GLY A 19 0.29 -14.37 11.68
N THR A 20 1.27 -13.69 12.30
CA THR A 20 2.59 -13.50 11.68
C THR A 20 3.53 -14.70 11.87
N GLN A 21 3.21 -15.62 12.79
CA GLN A 21 4.00 -16.84 13.04
C GLN A 21 3.57 -18.00 12.14
N VAL A 22 3.85 -17.87 10.83
CA VAL A 22 3.53 -18.88 9.80
C VAL A 22 4.04 -20.27 10.21
N GLY A 23 3.20 -21.30 10.01
CA GLY A 23 3.46 -22.67 10.46
C GLY A 23 2.81 -23.02 11.80
N GLY A 24 2.43 -22.02 12.59
CA GLY A 24 1.81 -22.20 13.90
C GLY A 24 0.31 -22.47 13.86
N ARG A 25 -0.24 -22.90 15.00
CA ARG A 25 -1.69 -22.92 15.21
C ARG A 25 -2.20 -21.51 15.48
N LEU A 26 -3.47 -21.23 15.19
CA LEU A 26 -4.05 -19.91 15.41
C LEU A 26 -4.01 -19.51 16.90
N GLU A 27 -4.12 -20.48 17.80
CA GLU A 27 -4.04 -20.33 19.26
C GLU A 27 -2.65 -19.92 19.74
N ASP A 28 -1.59 -20.20 18.97
CA ASP A 28 -0.20 -19.88 19.31
C ASP A 28 0.27 -18.55 18.69
N MET A 29 -0.58 -17.88 17.90
CA MET A 29 -0.25 -16.61 17.26
C MET A 29 -0.16 -15.50 18.30
N ARG A 30 0.99 -14.83 18.35
CA ARG A 30 1.28 -13.76 19.32
C ARG A 30 1.06 -12.37 18.74
N SER A 31 1.07 -12.26 17.42
CA SER A 31 0.94 -11.00 16.70
C SER A 31 0.21 -11.21 15.39
N PHE A 32 -0.49 -10.16 14.96
CA PHE A 32 -1.30 -10.17 13.75
C PHE A 32 -1.00 -8.93 12.92
N ASP A 33 -0.77 -9.14 11.63
CA ASP A 33 -0.78 -8.05 10.66
C ASP A 33 -2.22 -7.69 10.32
N LYS A 34 -2.50 -6.38 10.28
CA LYS A 34 -3.81 -5.84 9.98
C LYS A 34 -3.93 -5.46 8.51
N TYR A 35 -4.90 -6.03 7.80
CA TYR A 35 -5.20 -5.71 6.39
C TYR A 35 -6.68 -5.39 6.18
N ILE A 36 -6.97 -4.65 5.12
CA ILE A 36 -8.33 -4.58 4.59
C ILE A 36 -8.70 -5.94 3.99
N GLY A 37 -9.95 -6.37 4.17
CA GLY A 37 -10.43 -7.68 3.73
C GLY A 37 -11.89 -7.68 3.29
N GLY A 38 -12.34 -8.86 2.88
CA GLY A 38 -13.65 -9.11 2.31
C GLY A 38 -13.59 -9.23 0.79
N SER A 39 -14.21 -10.26 0.23
CA SER A 39 -14.09 -10.58 -1.20
C SER A 39 -14.43 -9.40 -2.13
N PRO A 40 -15.59 -8.71 -2.01
CA PRO A 40 -15.88 -7.59 -2.90
C PRO A 40 -14.93 -6.40 -2.69
N THR A 41 -14.45 -6.19 -1.46
CA THR A 41 -13.44 -5.18 -1.14
C THR A 41 -12.09 -5.50 -1.78
N ASN A 42 -11.61 -6.74 -1.64
CA ASN A 42 -10.39 -7.23 -2.26
C ASN A 42 -10.43 -7.08 -3.78
N ILE A 43 -11.54 -7.48 -4.42
CA ILE A 43 -11.75 -7.32 -5.87
C ILE A 43 -11.69 -5.85 -6.28
N ALA A 44 -12.32 -4.95 -5.52
CA ALA A 44 -12.28 -3.52 -5.83
C ALA A 44 -10.86 -2.93 -5.74
N VAL A 45 -10.10 -3.31 -4.71
CA VAL A 45 -8.69 -2.89 -4.54
C VAL A 45 -7.82 -3.44 -5.66
N GLY A 46 -7.90 -4.73 -5.96
CA GLY A 46 -7.13 -5.34 -7.05
C GLY A 46 -7.47 -4.71 -8.41
N ALA A 47 -8.75 -4.44 -8.69
CA ALA A 47 -9.16 -3.74 -9.90
C ALA A 47 -8.59 -2.31 -9.97
N ALA A 48 -8.59 -1.56 -8.86
CA ALA A 48 -8.02 -0.21 -8.79
C ALA A 48 -6.51 -0.21 -9.08
N ARG A 49 -5.75 -1.12 -8.45
CA ARG A 49 -4.31 -1.29 -8.70
C ARG A 49 -3.96 -1.61 -10.16
N LEU A 50 -4.84 -2.34 -10.85
CA LEU A 50 -4.72 -2.62 -12.28
C LEU A 50 -5.18 -1.47 -13.18
N GLY A 51 -5.60 -0.33 -12.61
CA GLY A 51 -5.98 0.89 -13.31
C GLY A 51 -7.44 0.96 -13.75
N LEU A 52 -8.33 0.11 -13.22
CA LEU A 52 -9.77 0.27 -13.40
C LEU A 52 -10.31 1.29 -12.39
N LYS A 53 -11.31 2.07 -12.79
CA LYS A 53 -12.07 2.92 -11.87
C LYS A 53 -13.06 2.05 -11.10
N SER A 54 -12.65 1.53 -9.94
CA SER A 54 -13.49 0.69 -9.10
C SER A 54 -14.20 1.47 -7.99
N ALA A 55 -15.29 0.91 -7.50
CA ALA A 55 -16.01 1.40 -6.34
C ALA A 55 -16.59 0.25 -5.51
N LEU A 56 -16.91 0.54 -4.26
CA LEU A 56 -17.50 -0.43 -3.33
C LEU A 56 -18.82 0.11 -2.76
N ILE A 57 -19.84 -0.75 -2.75
CA ILE A 57 -21.06 -0.56 -1.96
C ILE A 57 -20.99 -1.49 -0.75
N SER A 58 -20.94 -0.91 0.45
CA SER A 58 -20.82 -1.66 1.70
C SER A 58 -21.27 -0.82 2.91
N ARG A 59 -21.16 -1.41 4.10
CA ARG A 59 -21.30 -0.72 5.38
C ARG A 59 -20.15 -1.08 6.31
N VAL A 60 -19.64 -0.10 7.05
CA VAL A 60 -18.59 -0.24 8.07
C VAL A 60 -19.01 0.42 9.37
N GLY A 61 -18.42 0.05 10.50
CA GLY A 61 -18.78 0.64 11.80
C GLY A 61 -18.25 2.06 11.97
N ASN A 62 -18.89 2.86 12.84
CA ASN A 62 -18.38 4.18 13.25
C ASN A 62 -17.25 4.09 14.29
N GLU A 63 -16.26 3.23 14.04
CA GLU A 63 -15.13 3.00 14.92
C GLU A 63 -13.80 2.96 14.13
N HIS A 64 -12.69 2.64 14.79
CA HIS A 64 -11.36 2.76 14.20
C HIS A 64 -11.13 1.84 13.01
N MET A 65 -11.70 0.64 13.01
CA MET A 65 -11.59 -0.32 11.89
C MET A 65 -12.40 0.15 10.69
N GLY A 66 -13.57 0.74 10.90
CA GLY A 66 -14.34 1.35 9.81
C GLY A 66 -13.65 2.55 9.19
N ARG A 67 -13.05 3.44 10.01
CA ARG A 67 -12.20 4.53 9.51
C ARG A 67 -11.00 4.01 8.73
N PHE A 68 -10.29 3.00 9.27
CA PHE A 68 -9.18 2.35 8.60
C PHE A 68 -9.57 1.78 7.23
N ILE A 69 -10.73 1.13 7.11
CA ILE A 69 -11.22 0.63 5.81
C ILE A 69 -11.44 1.79 4.84
N CYS A 70 -12.13 2.86 5.24
CA CYS A 70 -12.38 4.01 4.36
C CYS A 70 -11.08 4.69 3.92
N GLU A 71 -10.15 4.90 4.85
CA GLU A 71 -8.82 5.47 4.57
C GLU A 71 -8.04 4.58 3.61
N GLN A 72 -8.04 3.26 3.79
CA GLN A 72 -7.36 2.34 2.87
C GLN A 72 -8.03 2.28 1.49
N LEU A 73 -9.35 2.24 1.41
CA LEU A 73 -10.04 2.27 0.11
C LEU A 73 -9.67 3.53 -0.68
N PHE A 74 -9.64 4.69 0.00
CA PHE A 74 -9.20 5.94 -0.61
C PHE A 74 -7.74 5.87 -1.07
N ALA A 75 -6.84 5.37 -0.21
CA ALA A 75 -5.42 5.24 -0.52
C ALA A 75 -5.14 4.26 -1.67
N GLU A 76 -5.95 3.22 -1.83
CA GLU A 76 -5.89 2.23 -2.91
C GLU A 76 -6.60 2.71 -4.21
N GLY A 77 -7.17 3.92 -4.21
CA GLY A 77 -7.84 4.50 -5.37
C GLY A 77 -9.27 3.97 -5.62
N VAL A 78 -9.87 3.27 -4.65
CA VAL A 78 -11.25 2.79 -4.72
C VAL A 78 -12.22 3.89 -4.32
N ASN A 79 -13.26 4.11 -5.12
CA ASN A 79 -14.33 5.03 -4.75
C ASN A 79 -15.17 4.47 -3.59
N ALA A 80 -14.97 5.00 -2.40
CA ALA A 80 -15.64 4.62 -1.16
C ALA A 80 -16.89 5.46 -0.82
N LYS A 81 -17.40 6.28 -1.74
CA LYS A 81 -18.55 7.19 -1.48
C LYS A 81 -19.79 6.47 -0.97
N HIS A 82 -20.01 5.22 -1.40
CA HIS A 82 -21.16 4.38 -1.01
C HIS A 82 -20.77 3.29 0.01
N VAL A 83 -19.68 3.52 0.75
CA VAL A 83 -19.34 2.75 1.95
C VAL A 83 -19.90 3.51 3.16
N ASN A 84 -21.12 3.15 3.56
CA ASN A 84 -21.86 3.87 4.58
C ASN A 84 -21.35 3.52 5.99
N THR A 85 -21.33 4.51 6.89
CA THR A 85 -20.95 4.30 8.29
C THR A 85 -22.19 3.95 9.14
N ASP A 86 -22.15 2.80 9.82
CA ASP A 86 -23.17 2.35 10.76
C ASP A 86 -22.75 2.74 12.20
N PRO A 87 -23.50 3.61 12.90
CA PRO A 87 -23.19 4.01 14.27
C PRO A 87 -23.58 2.96 15.33
N LYS A 88 -24.32 1.91 14.95
CA LYS A 88 -24.85 0.89 15.86
C LYS A 88 -24.06 -0.42 15.83
N ARG A 89 -23.37 -0.71 14.72
CA ARG A 89 -22.68 -1.99 14.51
C ARG A 89 -21.18 -1.81 14.34
N LEU A 90 -20.43 -2.81 14.78
CA LEU A 90 -18.99 -2.86 14.57
C LEU A 90 -18.65 -3.33 13.16
N THR A 91 -17.49 -2.91 12.66
CA THR A 91 -16.88 -3.49 11.46
C THR A 91 -16.54 -4.96 11.71
N ALA A 92 -16.77 -5.82 10.71
CA ALA A 92 -16.44 -7.24 10.82
C ALA A 92 -14.93 -7.46 10.91
N LEU A 93 -14.52 -8.46 11.69
CA LEU A 93 -13.13 -8.90 11.80
C LEU A 93 -13.02 -10.36 11.35
N VAL A 94 -11.88 -10.70 10.75
CA VAL A 94 -11.49 -12.09 10.51
C VAL A 94 -10.15 -12.31 11.16
N MET A 95 -10.05 -13.28 12.07
CA MET A 95 -8.77 -13.73 12.61
C MET A 95 -8.35 -14.97 11.87
N LEU A 96 -7.11 -14.98 11.37
CA LEU A 96 -6.65 -16.06 10.52
C LEU A 96 -5.15 -16.30 10.59
N GLY A 97 -4.72 -17.50 10.18
CA GLY A 97 -3.32 -17.90 10.13
C GLY A 97 -2.99 -18.72 8.89
N ILE A 98 -1.69 -18.85 8.62
CA ILE A 98 -1.16 -19.73 7.57
C ILE A 98 -0.44 -20.87 8.29
N ARG A 99 -1.04 -22.07 8.28
CA ARG A 99 -0.43 -23.24 8.90
C ARG A 99 0.47 -23.96 7.90
N ASP A 100 -0.05 -24.25 6.72
CA ASP A 100 0.71 -24.84 5.62
C ASP A 100 0.00 -24.54 4.29
N LYS A 101 0.40 -25.24 3.22
CA LYS A 101 -0.17 -25.04 1.88
C LYS A 101 -1.63 -25.50 1.73
N ASP A 102 -2.15 -26.28 2.68
CA ASP A 102 -3.48 -26.90 2.64
C ASP A 102 -4.39 -26.39 3.80
N GLN A 103 -3.82 -25.92 4.91
CA GLN A 103 -4.55 -25.50 6.11
C GLN A 103 -4.39 -24.01 6.45
N PHE A 104 -5.52 -23.33 6.61
CA PHE A 104 -5.62 -21.88 6.75
C PHE A 104 -6.70 -21.54 7.77
N PRO A 105 -6.42 -21.69 9.08
CA PRO A 105 -7.40 -21.42 10.12
C PRO A 105 -7.93 -20.00 10.02
N LEU A 106 -9.25 -19.86 9.99
CA LEU A 106 -9.92 -18.58 10.03
C LEU A 106 -11.23 -18.60 10.82
N ILE A 107 -11.47 -17.51 11.55
CA ILE A 107 -12.66 -17.28 12.37
C ILE A 107 -13.26 -15.93 11.95
N PHE A 108 -14.55 -15.93 11.63
CA PHE A 108 -15.29 -14.72 11.28
C PHE A 108 -16.02 -14.15 12.50
N PHE A 109 -15.64 -12.95 12.92
CA PHE A 109 -16.39 -12.15 13.89
C PHE A 109 -17.34 -11.24 13.09
N ARG A 110 -18.50 -11.80 12.69
CA ARG A 110 -19.39 -11.17 11.70
C ARG A 110 -20.90 -11.18 12.01
N GLU A 111 -21.36 -11.89 13.05
CA GLU A 111 -22.79 -12.19 13.24
C GLU A 111 -23.74 -10.97 13.19
N ASN A 112 -23.35 -9.83 13.78
CA ASN A 112 -24.10 -8.56 13.76
C ASN A 112 -23.21 -7.36 13.39
N CYS A 113 -22.41 -7.53 12.34
CA CYS A 113 -21.52 -6.48 11.85
C CYS A 113 -22.18 -5.54 10.84
N ALA A 114 -21.56 -4.38 10.62
CA ALA A 114 -22.11 -3.30 9.80
C ALA A 114 -22.45 -3.75 8.38
N ASP A 115 -21.61 -4.58 7.75
CA ASP A 115 -21.83 -5.06 6.37
C ASP A 115 -23.09 -5.93 6.23
N MET A 116 -23.48 -6.64 7.30
CA MET A 116 -24.73 -7.43 7.35
C MET A 116 -25.99 -6.57 7.46
N ALA A 117 -25.86 -5.26 7.67
CA ALA A 117 -26.97 -4.33 7.69
C ALA A 117 -27.23 -3.67 6.34
N LEU A 118 -26.43 -3.95 5.31
CA LEU A 118 -26.62 -3.40 3.97
C LEU A 118 -28.04 -3.73 3.45
N CYS A 119 -28.78 -2.73 3.01
CA CYS A 119 -30.18 -2.83 2.62
C CYS A 119 -30.46 -2.07 1.31
N GLU A 120 -31.70 -2.14 0.83
CA GLU A 120 -32.07 -1.53 -0.45
C GLU A 120 -31.91 -0.01 -0.47
N GLU A 121 -32.03 0.67 0.67
CA GLU A 121 -31.84 2.12 0.82
C GLU A 121 -30.40 2.56 0.56
N ASP A 122 -29.42 1.67 0.71
CA ASP A 122 -28.01 1.98 0.40
C ASP A 122 -27.75 1.99 -1.12
N ILE A 123 -28.69 1.49 -1.93
CA ILE A 123 -28.53 1.35 -3.37
C ILE A 123 -29.06 2.61 -4.08
N ASP A 124 -28.13 3.50 -4.41
CA ASP A 124 -28.36 4.70 -5.22
C ASP A 124 -28.49 4.34 -6.72
N PRO A 125 -29.66 4.56 -7.35
CA PRO A 125 -29.86 4.27 -8.77
C PRO A 125 -28.90 5.00 -9.72
N ASP A 126 -28.59 6.27 -9.46
CA ASP A 126 -27.71 7.06 -10.34
C ASP A 126 -26.28 6.56 -10.27
N PHE A 127 -25.85 6.11 -9.08
CA PHE A 127 -24.54 5.51 -8.88
C PHE A 127 -24.41 4.19 -9.66
N ILE A 128 -25.40 3.30 -9.56
CA ILE A 128 -25.44 2.05 -10.32
C ILE A 128 -25.45 2.32 -11.83
N ALA A 129 -26.25 3.29 -12.29
CA ALA A 129 -26.33 3.68 -13.69
C ALA A 129 -25.00 4.21 -14.25
N SER A 130 -24.13 4.73 -13.39
CA SER A 130 -22.80 5.25 -13.76
C SER A 130 -21.74 4.17 -13.99
N ALA A 131 -22.01 2.91 -13.66
CA ALA A 131 -21.05 1.81 -13.75
C ALA A 131 -21.17 0.98 -15.02
N ARG A 132 -20.05 0.48 -15.53
CA ARG A 132 -20.02 -0.46 -16.66
C ARG A 132 -20.35 -1.89 -16.22
N CYS A 133 -20.01 -2.25 -15.00
CA CYS A 133 -20.23 -3.58 -14.44
C CYS A 133 -20.56 -3.52 -12.93
N ILE A 134 -21.52 -4.34 -12.48
CA ILE A 134 -21.77 -4.62 -11.07
C ILE A 134 -21.36 -6.05 -10.75
N CYS A 135 -20.49 -6.25 -9.76
CA CYS A 135 -20.06 -7.56 -9.29
C CYS A 135 -20.61 -7.86 -7.90
N ALA A 136 -21.36 -8.95 -7.78
CA ALA A 136 -21.85 -9.48 -6.51
C ALA A 136 -21.06 -10.71 -6.08
N THR A 137 -21.02 -10.98 -4.78
CA THR A 137 -20.45 -12.22 -4.23
C THR A 137 -21.55 -13.11 -3.65
N GLY A 138 -21.46 -14.43 -3.83
CA GLY A 138 -22.49 -15.36 -3.39
C GLY A 138 -22.72 -15.34 -1.88
N THR A 139 -21.71 -14.99 -1.06
CA THR A 139 -21.88 -14.75 0.38
C THR A 139 -23.01 -13.74 0.70
N HIS A 140 -23.23 -12.71 -0.13
CA HIS A 140 -24.30 -11.71 0.10
C HIS A 140 -25.67 -12.16 -0.41
N LEU A 141 -25.78 -13.36 -0.97
CA LEU A 141 -27.05 -14.02 -1.28
C LEU A 141 -27.52 -14.94 -0.15
N SER A 142 -26.74 -15.09 0.94
CA SER A 142 -27.02 -16.04 2.02
C SER A 142 -28.02 -15.52 3.06
N ASN A 143 -28.19 -14.20 3.17
CA ASN A 143 -29.06 -13.55 4.14
C ASN A 143 -30.08 -12.64 3.43
N PRO A 144 -31.39 -12.71 3.76
CA PRO A 144 -32.43 -11.99 3.03
C PRO A 144 -32.24 -10.47 2.93
N LEU A 145 -31.66 -9.83 3.95
CA LEU A 145 -31.52 -8.36 3.97
C LEU A 145 -30.49 -7.89 2.95
N VAL A 146 -29.27 -8.43 3.03
CA VAL A 146 -28.18 -8.10 2.10
C VAL A 146 -28.44 -8.65 0.69
N GLU A 147 -29.22 -9.72 0.59
CA GLU A 147 -29.67 -10.23 -0.70
C GLU A 147 -30.60 -9.22 -1.40
N ALA A 148 -31.58 -8.66 -0.70
CA ALA A 148 -32.51 -7.70 -1.29
C ALA A 148 -31.77 -6.49 -1.89
N ALA A 149 -30.77 -5.96 -1.16
CA ALA A 149 -29.89 -4.90 -1.64
C ALA A 149 -29.12 -5.31 -2.92
N THR A 150 -28.54 -6.52 -2.91
CA THR A 150 -27.82 -7.08 -4.05
C THR A 150 -28.72 -7.23 -5.27
N LEU A 151 -29.92 -7.77 -5.10
CA LEU A 151 -30.89 -7.94 -6.18
C LEU A 151 -31.37 -6.59 -6.74
N LYS A 152 -31.56 -5.57 -5.89
CA LYS A 152 -31.87 -4.22 -6.35
C LYS A 152 -30.75 -3.65 -7.22
N ALA A 153 -29.50 -3.78 -6.79
CA ALA A 153 -28.35 -3.32 -7.58
C ALA A 153 -28.26 -4.03 -8.94
N LEU A 154 -28.48 -5.35 -8.99
CA LEU A 154 -28.46 -6.13 -10.23
C LEU A 154 -29.60 -5.75 -11.18
N ARG A 155 -30.82 -5.55 -10.67
CA ARG A 155 -31.96 -5.07 -11.49
C ARG A 155 -31.63 -3.72 -12.12
N LEU A 156 -31.21 -2.75 -11.31
CA LEU A 156 -30.85 -1.40 -11.77
C LEU A 156 -29.70 -1.43 -12.78
N ALA A 157 -28.72 -2.31 -12.61
CA ALA A 157 -27.63 -2.49 -13.55
C ALA A 157 -28.15 -2.88 -14.94
N ARG A 158 -29.02 -3.90 -14.98
CA ARG A 158 -29.61 -4.41 -16.23
C ARG A 158 -30.53 -3.39 -16.88
N ASP A 159 -31.32 -2.66 -16.10
CA ASP A 159 -32.19 -1.58 -16.59
C ASP A 159 -31.38 -0.41 -17.20
N ASN A 160 -30.08 -0.34 -16.93
CA ASN A 160 -29.16 0.69 -17.42
C ASN A 160 -28.06 0.13 -18.36
N ASP A 161 -28.27 -1.05 -18.95
CA ASP A 161 -27.34 -1.71 -19.87
C ASP A 161 -25.92 -1.92 -19.29
N SER A 162 -25.80 -2.05 -17.97
CA SER A 162 -24.55 -2.42 -17.30
C SER A 162 -24.38 -3.94 -17.32
N LYS A 163 -23.12 -4.40 -17.45
CA LYS A 163 -22.77 -5.81 -17.24
C LYS A 163 -22.97 -6.21 -15.77
N THR A 164 -23.18 -7.49 -15.54
CA THR A 164 -23.36 -8.08 -14.21
C THR A 164 -22.47 -9.31 -14.05
N ALA A 165 -21.81 -9.44 -12.90
CA ALA A 165 -20.91 -10.53 -12.61
C ALA A 165 -21.18 -11.14 -11.23
N LEU A 166 -20.96 -12.44 -11.12
CA LEU A 166 -21.01 -13.19 -9.87
C LEU A 166 -19.67 -13.86 -9.60
N ASP A 167 -19.07 -13.58 -8.44
CA ASP A 167 -18.19 -14.53 -7.79
C ASP A 167 -19.03 -15.44 -6.90
N ILE A 168 -19.00 -16.75 -7.13
CA ILE A 168 -19.84 -17.67 -6.34
C ILE A 168 -19.47 -17.59 -4.85
N ASP A 169 -18.20 -17.34 -4.50
CA ASP A 169 -17.70 -17.09 -3.14
C ASP A 169 -18.43 -17.91 -2.07
N TYR A 170 -18.40 -19.25 -2.22
CA TYR A 170 -19.18 -20.11 -1.33
C TYR A 170 -18.43 -20.34 -0.02
N ARG A 171 -19.09 -20.02 1.10
CA ARG A 171 -18.57 -20.22 2.46
C ARG A 171 -19.63 -20.92 3.32
N PRO A 172 -19.52 -22.24 3.57
CA PRO A 172 -20.49 -23.02 4.33
C PRO A 172 -20.94 -22.38 5.65
N ASN A 173 -20.00 -21.86 6.43
CA ASN A 173 -20.27 -21.19 7.70
C ASN A 173 -21.14 -19.92 7.53
N LEU A 174 -20.87 -19.09 6.53
CA LEU A 174 -21.63 -17.85 6.26
C LEU A 174 -23.00 -18.13 5.62
N TRP A 175 -23.21 -19.34 5.10
CA TRP A 175 -24.50 -19.85 4.64
C TRP A 175 -25.28 -20.59 5.73
N GLY A 176 -24.74 -20.66 6.96
CA GLY A 176 -25.39 -21.32 8.10
C GLY A 176 -25.47 -22.84 7.97
N VAL A 177 -24.62 -23.44 7.14
CA VAL A 177 -24.52 -24.91 6.98
C VAL A 177 -23.25 -25.49 7.62
N ALA A 178 -22.48 -24.66 8.32
CA ALA A 178 -21.35 -25.05 9.16
C ALA A 178 -21.26 -24.16 10.42
N GLY A 179 -20.53 -24.60 11.43
CA GLY A 179 -20.35 -23.85 12.69
C GLY A 179 -19.24 -22.79 12.61
N HIS A 180 -19.11 -21.97 13.67
CA HIS A 180 -18.10 -20.90 13.73
C HIS A 180 -16.65 -21.39 13.58
N SER A 181 -16.33 -22.58 14.10
CA SER A 181 -14.99 -23.18 14.00
C SER A 181 -14.65 -23.70 12.61
N ASP A 182 -15.61 -23.79 11.69
CA ASP A 182 -15.44 -24.40 10.37
C ASP A 182 -15.23 -23.36 9.25
N GLY A 183 -14.53 -22.26 9.56
CA GLY A 183 -14.27 -21.18 8.62
C GLY A 183 -13.33 -21.55 7.46
N GLU A 184 -12.52 -22.59 7.66
CA GLU A 184 -11.59 -23.14 6.66
C GLU A 184 -12.31 -23.92 5.57
N ASN A 185 -13.43 -24.58 5.92
CA ASN A 185 -14.12 -25.48 5.02
C ASN A 185 -14.67 -24.75 3.81
N ARG A 186 -14.36 -25.27 2.63
CA ARG A 186 -14.74 -24.68 1.34
C ARG A 186 -15.97 -25.32 0.73
N PHE A 187 -16.41 -26.48 1.22
CA PHE A 187 -17.52 -27.20 0.59
C PHE A 187 -18.33 -28.07 1.56
N ILE A 188 -19.61 -27.74 1.69
CA ILE A 188 -20.64 -28.62 2.25
C ILE A 188 -21.81 -28.65 1.28
N LYS A 189 -22.29 -29.84 0.92
CA LYS A 189 -23.46 -30.01 0.05
C LYS A 189 -24.71 -29.45 0.73
N SER A 190 -25.47 -28.63 0.02
CA SER A 190 -26.76 -28.13 0.52
C SER A 190 -27.73 -27.84 -0.61
N LYS A 191 -28.84 -28.60 -0.68
CA LYS A 191 -29.91 -28.37 -1.66
C LYS A 191 -30.53 -26.98 -1.54
N LYS A 192 -30.60 -26.44 -0.31
CA LYS A 192 -31.10 -25.09 -0.03
C LYS A 192 -30.21 -24.04 -0.68
N VAL A 193 -28.89 -24.13 -0.48
CA VAL A 193 -27.91 -23.22 -1.07
C VAL A 193 -27.93 -23.34 -2.60
N THR A 194 -27.91 -24.57 -3.14
CA THR A 194 -28.01 -24.81 -4.59
C THR A 194 -29.23 -24.15 -5.20
N SER A 195 -30.43 -24.39 -4.62
CA SER A 195 -31.68 -23.83 -5.14
C SER A 195 -31.66 -22.30 -5.11
N LYS A 196 -31.05 -21.73 -4.06
CA LYS A 196 -30.90 -20.29 -3.91
C LYS A 196 -29.98 -19.70 -4.97
N LEU A 197 -28.78 -20.24 -5.14
CA LEU A 197 -27.84 -19.80 -6.17
C LEU A 197 -28.47 -19.92 -7.56
N GLN A 198 -29.06 -21.07 -7.89
CA GLN A 198 -29.70 -21.30 -9.19
C GLN A 198 -30.83 -20.32 -9.50
N SER A 199 -31.52 -19.81 -8.48
CA SER A 199 -32.59 -18.83 -8.67
C SER A 199 -32.09 -17.47 -9.18
N THR A 200 -30.80 -17.15 -9.03
CA THR A 200 -30.23 -15.84 -9.39
C THR A 200 -29.26 -15.91 -10.58
N LEU A 201 -28.83 -17.08 -11.03
CA LEU A 201 -27.78 -17.21 -12.07
C LEU A 201 -28.13 -16.53 -13.41
N HIS A 202 -29.41 -16.44 -13.74
CA HIS A 202 -29.92 -15.80 -14.96
C HIS A 202 -29.74 -14.27 -14.95
N LEU A 203 -29.39 -13.67 -13.81
CA LEU A 203 -29.20 -12.24 -13.66
C LEU A 203 -27.80 -11.78 -14.10
N PHE A 204 -26.86 -12.69 -14.32
CA PHE A 204 -25.44 -12.40 -14.54
C PHE A 204 -25.01 -12.63 -16.00
N ASP A 205 -24.03 -11.85 -16.46
CA ASP A 205 -23.35 -12.00 -17.75
C ASP A 205 -22.01 -12.76 -17.62
N LEU A 206 -21.45 -12.80 -16.41
CA LEU A 206 -20.23 -13.53 -16.07
C LEU A 206 -20.40 -14.23 -14.71
N ILE A 207 -20.05 -15.50 -14.63
CA ILE A 207 -20.07 -16.27 -13.37
C ILE A 207 -18.71 -16.93 -13.20
N VAL A 208 -18.08 -16.67 -12.06
CA VAL A 208 -16.74 -17.16 -11.72
C VAL A 208 -16.83 -18.04 -10.48
N GLY A 209 -16.14 -19.17 -10.50
CA GLY A 209 -16.09 -20.09 -9.35
C GLY A 209 -14.97 -21.11 -9.47
N THR A 210 -14.54 -21.69 -8.35
CA THR A 210 -13.74 -22.93 -8.34
C THR A 210 -14.60 -24.12 -8.73
N GLU A 211 -14.00 -25.28 -8.92
CA GLU A 211 -14.74 -26.52 -9.15
C GLU A 211 -15.77 -26.78 -8.05
N GLU A 212 -15.40 -26.63 -6.78
CA GLU A 212 -16.28 -26.81 -5.62
C GLU A 212 -17.42 -25.78 -5.59
N GLU A 213 -17.13 -24.55 -6.00
CA GLU A 213 -18.12 -23.48 -6.12
C GLU A 213 -19.12 -23.78 -7.26
N PHE A 214 -18.66 -24.32 -8.38
CA PHE A 214 -19.56 -24.86 -9.41
C PHE A 214 -20.32 -26.07 -8.90
N HIS A 215 -19.73 -26.94 -8.08
CA HIS A 215 -20.42 -28.11 -7.54
C HIS A 215 -21.64 -27.71 -6.70
N ILE A 216 -21.51 -26.68 -5.84
CA ILE A 216 -22.64 -26.20 -5.04
C ILE A 216 -23.68 -25.48 -5.89
N ALA A 217 -23.26 -24.68 -6.87
CA ALA A 217 -24.18 -23.97 -7.78
C ALA A 217 -24.92 -24.92 -8.73
N GLY A 218 -24.24 -25.98 -9.19
CA GLY A 218 -24.77 -27.01 -10.09
C GLY A 218 -25.51 -28.15 -9.38
N GLY A 219 -25.32 -28.30 -8.06
CA GLY A 219 -26.00 -29.31 -7.25
C GLY A 219 -25.45 -30.74 -7.40
N THR A 220 -24.20 -30.88 -7.86
CA THR A 220 -23.52 -32.17 -8.06
C THR A 220 -22.01 -31.98 -7.88
N THR A 221 -21.29 -33.03 -7.50
CA THR A 221 -19.81 -33.02 -7.37
C THR A 221 -19.08 -33.47 -8.62
N ASP A 222 -19.81 -33.74 -9.71
CA ASP A 222 -19.21 -33.90 -11.04
C ASP A 222 -19.03 -32.51 -11.66
N THR A 223 -17.79 -32.07 -11.88
CA THR A 223 -17.47 -30.71 -12.37
C THR A 223 -18.16 -30.40 -13.71
N LEU A 224 -18.11 -31.32 -14.68
CA LEU A 224 -18.69 -31.11 -16.00
C LEU A 224 -20.22 -31.02 -15.92
N GLN A 225 -20.85 -31.92 -15.17
CA GLN A 225 -22.29 -31.90 -14.97
C GLN A 225 -22.73 -30.66 -14.17
N ALA A 226 -21.93 -30.22 -13.19
CA ALA A 226 -22.20 -29.02 -12.41
C ALA A 226 -22.20 -27.76 -13.30
N ILE A 227 -21.17 -27.62 -14.14
CA ILE A 227 -21.09 -26.53 -15.12
C ILE A 227 -22.27 -26.58 -16.11
N ARG A 228 -22.65 -27.77 -16.61
CA ARG A 228 -23.85 -27.94 -17.46
C ARG A 228 -25.13 -27.53 -16.76
N ASN A 229 -25.29 -27.91 -15.49
CA ASN A 229 -26.45 -27.54 -14.70
C ASN A 229 -26.53 -26.03 -14.52
N VAL A 230 -25.40 -25.36 -14.24
CA VAL A 230 -25.32 -23.89 -14.20
C VAL A 230 -25.66 -23.27 -15.56
N ARG A 231 -25.06 -23.75 -16.65
CA ARG A 231 -25.34 -23.33 -18.03
C ARG A 231 -26.82 -23.44 -18.39
N SER A 232 -27.54 -24.45 -17.88
CA SER A 232 -29.00 -24.59 -18.12
C SER A 232 -29.85 -23.46 -17.52
N LYS A 233 -29.27 -22.65 -16.63
CA LYS A 233 -29.93 -21.54 -15.94
C LYS A 233 -29.49 -20.16 -16.44
N THR A 234 -28.48 -20.07 -17.31
CA THR A 234 -27.88 -18.78 -17.70
C THR A 234 -27.08 -18.85 -19.00
N ASP A 235 -27.09 -17.75 -19.75
CA ASP A 235 -26.24 -17.53 -20.92
C ASP A 235 -24.89 -16.87 -20.55
N ALA A 236 -24.62 -16.60 -19.27
CA ALA A 236 -23.37 -15.99 -18.80
C ALA A 236 -22.10 -16.72 -19.27
N VAL A 237 -20.99 -16.02 -19.43
CA VAL A 237 -19.69 -16.71 -19.54
C VAL A 237 -19.36 -17.37 -18.20
N LEU A 238 -19.00 -18.66 -18.23
CA LEU A 238 -18.65 -19.40 -17.02
C LEU A 238 -17.14 -19.55 -16.93
N ILE A 239 -16.54 -19.05 -15.86
CA ILE A 239 -15.10 -19.14 -15.61
C ILE A 239 -14.84 -20.12 -14.46
N CYS A 240 -14.32 -21.30 -14.78
CA CYS A 240 -13.97 -22.32 -13.80
C CYS A 240 -12.49 -22.21 -13.42
N LYS A 241 -12.21 -21.84 -12.18
CA LYS A 241 -10.87 -21.83 -11.57
C LYS A 241 -10.50 -23.27 -11.18
N GLN A 242 -9.31 -23.72 -11.56
CA GLN A 242 -8.81 -25.09 -11.34
C GLN A 242 -7.48 -25.08 -10.56
N GLY A 243 -7.32 -24.09 -9.67
CA GLY A 243 -6.14 -23.94 -8.82
C GLY A 243 -4.85 -23.87 -9.64
N PRO A 244 -3.84 -24.73 -9.36
CA PRO A 244 -2.56 -24.74 -10.10
C PRO A 244 -2.69 -25.01 -11.61
N MET A 245 -3.81 -25.60 -12.06
CA MET A 245 -4.07 -25.87 -13.48
C MET A 245 -4.56 -24.62 -14.24
N GLY A 246 -4.69 -23.47 -13.57
CA GLY A 246 -5.19 -22.23 -14.14
C GLY A 246 -6.71 -22.15 -14.11
N ALA A 247 -7.32 -21.70 -15.21
CA ALA A 247 -8.75 -21.54 -15.34
C ALA A 247 -9.22 -21.69 -16.78
N ARG A 248 -10.52 -21.96 -16.96
CA ARG A 248 -11.16 -22.13 -18.27
C ARG A 248 -12.41 -21.27 -18.40
N ALA A 249 -12.57 -20.66 -19.57
CA ALA A 249 -13.75 -19.89 -19.95
C ALA A 249 -14.66 -20.69 -20.89
N PHE A 250 -15.90 -20.93 -20.47
CA PHE A 250 -16.94 -21.58 -21.27
C PHE A 250 -17.90 -20.52 -21.81
N ILE A 251 -17.73 -20.18 -23.08
CA ILE A 251 -18.56 -19.19 -23.79
C ILE A 251 -19.69 -19.82 -24.61
N ASN A 252 -19.55 -21.11 -24.96
CA ASN A 252 -20.50 -21.82 -25.80
C ASN A 252 -21.65 -22.41 -24.97
N LYS A 253 -22.82 -22.54 -25.61
CA LYS A 253 -24.00 -23.17 -25.00
C LYS A 253 -23.80 -24.66 -24.74
N ASN A 254 -23.21 -25.36 -25.70
CA ASN A 254 -22.91 -26.78 -25.58
C ASN A 254 -21.52 -26.95 -24.98
N ILE A 255 -21.45 -27.65 -23.84
CA ILE A 255 -20.20 -27.98 -23.15
C ILE A 255 -20.14 -29.50 -23.10
N ASN A 256 -19.40 -30.11 -24.02
CA ASN A 256 -19.32 -31.56 -24.18
C ASN A 256 -18.23 -32.16 -23.28
N ASN A 257 -17.15 -31.43 -23.10
CA ASN A 257 -16.03 -31.78 -22.25
C ASN A 257 -15.45 -30.51 -21.58
N LEU A 258 -14.58 -30.69 -20.58
CA LEU A 258 -13.96 -29.54 -19.90
C LEU A 258 -12.93 -28.83 -20.78
N ASP A 259 -12.35 -29.50 -21.78
CA ASP A 259 -11.32 -28.95 -22.68
C ASP A 259 -11.92 -28.05 -23.78
N ASP A 260 -13.25 -28.03 -23.92
CA ASP A 260 -13.99 -27.07 -24.76
C ASP A 260 -13.84 -25.62 -24.26
N GLY A 261 -13.39 -25.44 -23.01
CA GLY A 261 -13.15 -24.14 -22.42
C GLY A 261 -11.83 -23.52 -22.87
N ILE A 262 -11.84 -22.22 -23.14
CA ILE A 262 -10.63 -21.45 -23.47
C ILE A 262 -9.78 -21.31 -22.21
N SER A 263 -8.49 -21.65 -22.28
CA SER A 263 -7.56 -21.52 -21.16
C SER A 263 -6.62 -20.32 -21.31
N GLY A 264 -6.17 -19.77 -20.17
CA GLY A 264 -5.06 -18.82 -20.10
C GLY A 264 -3.80 -19.49 -19.54
N SER A 265 -2.65 -18.82 -19.64
CA SER A 265 -1.38 -19.35 -19.12
C SER A 265 -1.42 -19.50 -17.59
N ALA A 266 -1.00 -20.66 -17.09
CA ALA A 266 -0.73 -20.89 -15.67
C ALA A 266 0.75 -20.58 -15.36
N PHE A 267 1.06 -20.29 -14.08
CA PHE A 267 2.39 -19.89 -13.64
C PHE A 267 2.93 -20.86 -12.59
N PRO A 268 4.10 -21.50 -12.83
CA PRO A 268 4.67 -22.47 -11.89
C PRO A 268 5.36 -21.75 -10.73
N ILE A 269 4.64 -21.59 -9.63
CA ILE A 269 5.11 -20.87 -8.44
C ILE A 269 4.85 -21.66 -7.16
N GLU A 270 5.53 -21.29 -6.07
CA GLU A 270 5.24 -21.78 -4.74
C GLU A 270 4.04 -21.04 -4.13
N VAL A 271 3.07 -21.82 -3.65
CA VAL A 271 1.88 -21.31 -2.95
C VAL A 271 2.24 -21.13 -1.47
N PHE A 272 2.31 -19.87 -1.06
CA PHE A 272 2.56 -19.48 0.33
C PHE A 272 1.26 -19.28 1.12
N ASN A 273 0.23 -18.74 0.47
CA ASN A 273 -1.09 -18.47 1.05
C ASN A 273 -2.18 -18.74 0.02
N VAL A 274 -3.19 -19.57 0.27
CA VAL A 274 -4.28 -19.81 -0.72
C VAL A 274 -5.40 -18.77 -0.66
N LEU A 275 -5.42 -17.93 0.38
CA LEU A 275 -6.46 -16.94 0.59
C LEU A 275 -6.25 -15.75 -0.35
N GLY A 276 -7.34 -15.15 -0.81
CA GLY A 276 -7.31 -13.99 -1.72
C GLY A 276 -6.95 -14.31 -3.17
N ALA A 277 -6.60 -15.57 -3.50
CA ALA A 277 -6.30 -16.02 -4.87
C ALA A 277 -7.48 -15.76 -5.83
N GLY A 278 -8.70 -16.09 -5.38
CA GLY A 278 -9.91 -15.91 -6.16
C GLY A 278 -10.20 -14.43 -6.45
N ASP A 279 -10.10 -13.58 -5.42
CA ASP A 279 -10.35 -12.14 -5.55
C ASP A 279 -9.28 -11.46 -6.45
N GLY A 280 -8.01 -11.85 -6.32
CA GLY A 280 -6.93 -11.39 -7.19
C GLY A 280 -7.11 -11.86 -8.63
N PHE A 281 -7.50 -13.13 -8.82
CA PHE A 281 -7.86 -13.67 -10.14
C PHE A 281 -8.99 -12.88 -10.79
N ILE A 282 -10.06 -12.62 -10.05
CA ILE A 282 -11.22 -11.88 -10.55
C ILE A 282 -10.84 -10.43 -10.90
N SER A 283 -9.96 -9.80 -10.13
CA SER A 283 -9.43 -8.47 -10.44
C SER A 283 -8.72 -8.44 -11.79
N GLY A 284 -7.82 -9.40 -12.04
CA GLY A 284 -7.14 -9.56 -13.33
C GLY A 284 -8.10 -9.89 -14.47
N LEU A 285 -9.11 -10.74 -14.21
CA LEU A 285 -10.15 -11.06 -15.18
C LEU A 285 -10.95 -9.82 -15.59
N PHE A 286 -11.35 -8.98 -14.63
CA PHE A 286 -12.06 -7.72 -14.92
C PHE A 286 -11.20 -6.77 -15.74
N LYS A 287 -9.89 -6.69 -15.48
CA LYS A 287 -8.97 -5.87 -16.27
C LYS A 287 -9.01 -6.26 -17.76
N GLY A 288 -8.99 -7.56 -18.07
CA GLY A 288 -9.11 -8.04 -19.45
C GLY A 288 -10.53 -7.89 -20.01
N TRP A 289 -11.53 -8.44 -19.30
CA TRP A 289 -12.92 -8.51 -19.77
C TRP A 289 -13.57 -7.13 -19.97
N LEU A 290 -13.32 -6.18 -19.08
CA LEU A 290 -13.84 -4.83 -19.23
C LEU A 290 -13.06 -4.04 -20.28
N ASN A 291 -11.82 -4.36 -20.58
CA ASN A 291 -11.10 -3.72 -21.70
C ASN A 291 -11.32 -4.40 -23.05
N ASN A 292 -12.20 -5.40 -23.11
CA ASN A 292 -12.51 -6.18 -24.31
C ASN A 292 -11.30 -6.94 -24.88
N GLU A 293 -10.37 -7.33 -24.01
CA GLU A 293 -9.34 -8.31 -24.37
C GLU A 293 -10.00 -9.65 -24.73
N ASP A 294 -9.30 -10.47 -25.52
CA ASP A 294 -9.73 -11.85 -25.73
C ASP A 294 -9.68 -12.66 -24.43
N TRP A 295 -10.43 -13.77 -24.37
CA TRP A 295 -10.52 -14.60 -23.15
C TRP A 295 -9.20 -15.22 -22.73
N GLN A 296 -8.29 -15.52 -23.66
CA GLN A 296 -6.98 -16.08 -23.33
C GLN A 296 -6.12 -15.05 -22.60
N THR A 297 -6.12 -13.81 -23.07
CA THR A 297 -5.44 -12.67 -22.46
C THR A 297 -6.06 -12.32 -21.11
N ALA A 298 -7.39 -12.22 -21.03
CA ALA A 298 -8.09 -11.95 -19.77
C ALA A 298 -7.83 -13.03 -18.71
N LEU A 299 -7.81 -14.31 -19.09
CA LEU A 299 -7.46 -15.41 -18.20
C LEU A 299 -5.97 -15.42 -17.83
N THR A 300 -5.08 -14.94 -18.69
CA THR A 300 -3.65 -14.81 -18.38
C THR A 300 -3.43 -13.74 -17.30
N TYR A 301 -4.11 -12.59 -17.41
CA TYR A 301 -4.11 -11.57 -16.35
C TYR A 301 -4.69 -12.12 -15.04
N ALA A 302 -5.81 -12.85 -15.13
CA ALA A 302 -6.45 -13.47 -13.98
C ALA A 302 -5.52 -14.47 -13.28
N ASN A 303 -4.94 -15.42 -14.01
CA ASN A 303 -4.02 -16.41 -13.47
C ASN A 303 -2.78 -15.76 -12.85
N ALA A 304 -2.21 -14.74 -13.49
CA ALA A 304 -1.04 -14.03 -12.96
C ALA A 304 -1.35 -13.29 -11.66
N CYS A 305 -2.48 -12.60 -11.58
CA CYS A 305 -2.91 -11.92 -10.34
C CYS A 305 -3.20 -12.92 -9.22
N GLY A 306 -3.84 -14.06 -9.54
CA GLY A 306 -4.02 -15.17 -8.60
C GLY A 306 -2.70 -15.75 -8.11
N ALA A 307 -1.73 -15.96 -9.00
CA ALA A 307 -0.40 -16.46 -8.64
C ALA A 307 0.37 -15.47 -7.73
N LEU A 308 0.35 -14.18 -8.05
CA LEU A 308 0.99 -13.15 -7.23
C LEU A 308 0.35 -13.06 -5.84
N ALA A 309 -0.98 -13.10 -5.76
CA ALA A 309 -1.72 -13.08 -4.51
C ALA A 309 -1.30 -14.23 -3.58
N VAL A 310 -1.19 -15.45 -4.11
CA VAL A 310 -0.87 -16.62 -3.27
C VAL A 310 0.60 -16.73 -2.87
N SER A 311 1.45 -15.86 -3.40
CA SER A 311 2.89 -15.92 -3.15
C SER A 311 3.34 -15.11 -1.93
N ARG A 312 2.44 -14.30 -1.37
CA ARG A 312 2.69 -13.30 -0.30
C ARG A 312 1.70 -13.46 0.87
N HIS A 313 1.95 -12.72 1.95
CA HIS A 313 1.29 -12.94 3.25
C HIS A 313 -0.19 -12.57 3.28
N GLY A 314 -0.59 -11.39 2.78
CA GLY A 314 -1.99 -10.93 2.84
C GLY A 314 -2.78 -11.13 1.55
N CYS A 315 -4.06 -10.79 1.56
CA CYS A 315 -4.92 -10.76 0.36
C CYS A 315 -4.69 -9.48 -0.46
N ALA A 316 -5.54 -8.46 -0.28
CA ALA A 316 -5.45 -7.14 -0.92
C ALA A 316 -4.03 -6.55 -1.05
N PRO A 317 -3.18 -6.54 0.01
CA PRO A 317 -1.84 -5.97 -0.11
C PRO A 317 -0.96 -6.67 -1.14
N SER A 318 -1.22 -7.95 -1.45
CA SER A 318 -0.40 -8.76 -2.36
C SER A 318 -0.75 -8.60 -3.84
N TYR A 319 -1.86 -7.92 -4.17
CA TYR A 319 -2.29 -7.74 -5.55
C TYR A 319 -1.36 -6.80 -6.30
N PRO A 320 -1.08 -7.08 -7.58
CA PRO A 320 -0.14 -6.29 -8.34
C PRO A 320 -0.74 -4.98 -8.84
N SER A 321 0.12 -3.98 -9.00
CA SER A 321 -0.15 -2.85 -9.87
C SER A 321 -0.14 -3.31 -11.33
N TRP A 322 -0.64 -2.47 -12.24
CA TRP A 322 -0.52 -2.74 -13.66
C TRP A 322 0.96 -2.86 -14.11
N GLU A 323 1.84 -2.04 -13.55
CA GLU A 323 3.27 -2.05 -13.83
C GLU A 323 3.93 -3.35 -13.35
N GLU A 324 3.61 -3.82 -12.14
CA GLU A 324 4.12 -5.10 -11.61
C GLU A 324 3.61 -6.28 -12.42
N LEU A 325 2.32 -6.30 -12.78
CA LEU A 325 1.75 -7.37 -13.59
C LEU A 325 2.46 -7.48 -14.94
N ASN A 326 2.65 -6.35 -15.63
CA ASN A 326 3.38 -6.33 -16.90
C ASN A 326 4.85 -6.74 -16.74
N PHE A 327 5.50 -6.28 -15.66
CA PHE A 327 6.87 -6.69 -15.36
C PHE A 327 6.96 -8.22 -15.19
N PHE A 328 6.05 -8.82 -14.42
CA PHE A 328 5.97 -10.26 -14.20
C PHE A 328 5.72 -11.03 -15.50
N LEU A 329 4.73 -10.60 -16.30
CA LEU A 329 4.39 -11.26 -17.58
C LEU A 329 5.52 -11.19 -18.60
N ASN A 330 6.21 -10.04 -18.72
CA ASN A 330 7.30 -9.86 -19.67
C ASN A 330 8.58 -10.59 -19.26
N ARG A 331 8.91 -10.60 -17.96
CA ARG A 331 10.11 -11.25 -17.43
C ARG A 331 9.95 -12.77 -17.29
N GLY A 332 8.71 -13.21 -17.08
CA GLY A 332 8.37 -14.58 -16.68
C GLY A 332 8.83 -14.90 -15.25
N VAL A 333 8.53 -16.11 -14.80
CA VAL A 333 8.96 -16.61 -13.49
C VAL A 333 10.48 -16.85 -13.50
N LYS A 334 11.24 -16.06 -12.72
CA LYS A 334 12.69 -16.27 -12.51
C LYS A 334 12.97 -17.09 -11.25
N ASN A 335 12.21 -16.85 -10.20
CA ASN A 335 12.24 -17.63 -8.96
C ASN A 335 10.82 -18.11 -8.66
N PRO A 336 10.53 -19.42 -8.60
CA PRO A 336 9.20 -19.92 -8.26
C PRO A 336 8.70 -19.46 -6.88
N VAL A 337 9.61 -19.14 -5.96
CA VAL A 337 9.29 -18.53 -4.67
C VAL A 337 9.22 -17.01 -4.84
N LEU A 338 8.12 -16.50 -5.40
CA LEU A 338 8.04 -15.10 -5.88
C LEU A 338 8.42 -14.06 -4.81
N ARG A 339 8.01 -14.25 -3.54
CA ARG A 339 8.38 -13.34 -2.42
C ARG A 339 9.89 -13.27 -2.11
N LYS A 340 10.70 -14.13 -2.72
CA LYS A 340 12.17 -14.13 -2.63
C LYS A 340 12.83 -13.62 -3.92
N ASP A 341 12.06 -13.15 -4.90
CA ASP A 341 12.56 -12.48 -6.10
C ASP A 341 12.68 -10.98 -5.82
N SER A 342 13.91 -10.51 -5.60
CA SER A 342 14.18 -9.13 -5.17
C SER A 342 13.66 -8.08 -6.17
N ASP A 343 13.75 -8.35 -7.47
CA ASP A 343 13.31 -7.40 -8.49
C ASP A 343 11.78 -7.29 -8.50
N LEU A 344 11.10 -8.43 -8.38
CA LEU A 344 9.63 -8.47 -8.32
C LEU A 344 9.11 -7.84 -7.02
N GLU A 345 9.76 -8.08 -5.88
CA GLU A 345 9.39 -7.45 -4.61
C GLU A 345 9.66 -5.95 -4.62
N GLN A 346 10.75 -5.47 -5.26
CA GLN A 346 10.98 -4.04 -5.43
C GLN A 346 9.93 -3.40 -6.35
N MET A 347 9.53 -4.08 -7.43
CA MET A 347 8.43 -3.62 -8.28
C MET A 347 7.11 -3.57 -7.52
N HIS A 348 6.80 -4.61 -6.75
CA HIS A 348 5.62 -4.66 -5.91
C HIS A 348 5.58 -3.51 -4.91
N TRP A 349 6.66 -3.36 -4.13
CA TRP A 349 6.78 -2.27 -3.18
C TRP A 349 6.61 -0.93 -3.87
N SER A 350 7.44 -0.64 -4.88
CA SER A 350 7.54 0.71 -5.43
C SER A 350 6.29 1.19 -6.18
N THR A 351 5.51 0.27 -6.75
CA THR A 351 4.32 0.61 -7.54
C THR A 351 3.01 0.52 -6.76
N ASN A 352 3.01 -0.04 -5.54
CA ASN A 352 1.82 -0.17 -4.69
C ASN A 352 1.90 0.64 -3.38
N ARG A 353 2.90 1.49 -3.18
CA ARG A 353 2.93 2.39 -2.03
C ARG A 353 1.74 3.35 -2.04
N ILE A 354 1.18 3.57 -0.86
CA ILE A 354 0.07 4.49 -0.62
C ILE A 354 0.55 5.93 -0.42
N ASN A 355 -0.31 6.92 -0.70
CA ASN A 355 -0.04 8.36 -0.66
C ASN A 355 0.90 8.86 -1.77
N GLU A 356 0.71 10.10 -2.22
CA GLU A 356 1.61 10.77 -3.17
C GLU A 356 2.24 12.02 -2.55
N TRP A 357 3.56 12.12 -2.64
CA TRP A 357 4.35 13.21 -2.09
C TRP A 357 5.05 13.97 -3.23
N SER A 358 4.34 14.91 -3.84
CA SER A 358 4.82 15.63 -5.02
C SER A 358 5.62 16.89 -4.70
N ASP A 359 5.41 17.45 -3.51
CA ASP A 359 6.05 18.66 -3.01
C ASP A 359 6.22 18.54 -1.49
N MET A 360 7.45 18.62 -0.99
CA MET A 360 7.80 18.42 0.41
C MET A 360 8.69 19.55 0.94
N LYS A 361 8.20 20.24 1.97
CA LYS A 361 8.93 21.26 2.74
C LYS A 361 9.16 20.69 4.13
N ILE A 362 10.40 20.34 4.45
CA ILE A 362 10.71 19.61 5.67
C ILE A 362 11.65 20.43 6.54
N LEU A 363 11.30 20.57 7.82
CA LEU A 363 12.19 21.07 8.86
C LEU A 363 12.70 19.87 9.65
N SER A 364 14.01 19.67 9.66
CA SER A 364 14.65 18.66 10.49
C SER A 364 15.11 19.26 11.81
N CYS A 365 14.94 18.53 12.90
CA CYS A 365 15.45 18.90 14.22
C CYS A 365 16.18 17.73 14.90
N ASP A 366 16.82 16.86 14.13
CA ASP A 366 17.61 15.70 14.58
C ASP A 366 19.06 16.06 15.00
N ASN A 367 19.56 17.23 14.61
CA ASN A 367 20.97 17.64 14.81
C ASN A 367 21.39 18.12 16.22
N PHE A 368 20.63 17.84 17.28
CA PHE A 368 21.09 18.20 18.64
C PHE A 368 22.15 17.18 19.08
N SER A 369 23.43 17.53 18.94
CA SER A 369 24.54 16.60 19.18
C SER A 369 24.63 16.18 20.65
N GLN A 370 24.95 14.89 20.90
CA GLN A 370 25.12 14.40 22.28
C GLN A 370 26.25 15.10 23.04
N THR A 371 27.24 15.68 22.35
CA THR A 371 28.30 16.47 22.98
C THR A 371 27.78 17.74 23.65
N GLU A 372 26.59 18.24 23.26
CA GLU A 372 25.89 19.35 23.93
C GLU A 372 24.99 18.88 25.10
N MET A 373 24.82 17.57 25.30
CA MET A 373 23.78 16.98 26.17
C MET A 373 24.38 16.17 27.33
N SER A 374 25.43 16.71 27.95
CA SER A 374 26.21 16.04 29.00
C SER A 374 25.43 15.76 30.31
N ASN A 375 24.26 16.38 30.51
CA ASN A 375 23.42 16.21 31.72
C ASN A 375 21.90 16.21 31.41
N ASP A 376 21.09 15.80 32.38
CA ASP A 376 19.62 15.70 32.26
C ASP A 376 18.89 17.04 32.05
N LEU A 377 19.53 18.16 32.39
CA LEU A 377 18.95 19.48 32.17
C LEU A 377 19.04 19.85 30.68
N ASP A 378 20.18 19.59 30.05
CA ASP A 378 20.40 19.83 28.62
C ASP A 378 19.47 18.96 27.77
N LYS A 379 19.25 17.70 28.19
CA LYS A 379 18.22 16.81 27.60
C LYS A 379 16.83 17.41 27.64
N ARG A 380 16.37 17.89 28.80
CA ARG A 380 15.05 18.52 28.94
C ARG A 380 14.91 19.78 28.11
N LYS A 381 15.97 20.59 28.00
CA LYS A 381 16.00 21.79 27.17
C LYS A 381 15.90 21.46 25.68
N ALA A 382 16.66 20.48 25.19
CA ALA A 382 16.59 20.02 23.81
C ALA A 382 15.18 19.49 23.45
N ILE A 383 14.58 18.66 24.30
CA ILE A 383 13.20 18.16 24.12
C ILE A 383 12.20 19.34 24.06
N SER A 384 12.34 20.30 24.97
CA SER A 384 11.46 21.47 25.02
C SER A 384 11.60 22.32 23.74
N PHE A 385 12.81 22.51 23.24
CA PHE A 385 13.04 23.27 22.03
C PHE A 385 12.52 22.55 20.76
N LYS A 386 12.67 21.21 20.67
CA LYS A 386 12.07 20.42 19.59
C LYS A 386 10.54 20.56 19.55
N HIS A 387 9.88 20.70 20.71
CA HIS A 387 8.46 21.04 20.75
C HIS A 387 8.15 22.43 20.16
N LEU A 388 9.05 23.42 20.32
CA LEU A 388 8.90 24.72 19.68
C LEU A 388 9.07 24.61 18.16
N CYS A 389 10.01 23.78 17.68
CA CYS A 389 10.15 23.48 16.25
C CYS A 389 8.85 22.88 15.68
N LEU A 390 8.28 21.86 16.33
CA LEU A 390 7.00 21.26 15.88
C LEU A 390 5.87 22.29 15.84
N LYS A 391 5.71 23.12 16.88
CA LYS A 391 4.70 24.19 16.89
C LYS A 391 4.88 25.16 15.73
N SER A 392 6.12 25.53 15.43
CA SER A 392 6.46 26.41 14.30
C SER A 392 6.09 25.77 12.96
N ILE A 393 6.29 24.46 12.80
CA ILE A 393 5.84 23.71 11.63
C ILE A 393 4.33 23.74 11.54
N SER A 394 3.61 23.47 12.63
CA SER A 394 2.15 23.48 12.66
C SER A 394 1.56 24.85 12.30
N GLU A 395 2.17 25.95 12.75
CA GLU A 395 1.77 27.32 12.38
C GLU A 395 1.94 27.61 10.89
N VAL A 396 3.03 27.10 10.29
CA VAL A 396 3.32 27.32 8.86
C VAL A 396 2.53 26.38 7.96
N SER A 397 2.31 25.13 8.39
CA SER A 397 1.58 24.12 7.61
C SER A 397 0.08 24.36 7.62
N ASP A 398 -0.48 24.88 8.72
CA ASP A 398 -1.92 25.15 8.86
C ASP A 398 -2.76 23.89 8.57
N GLY A 399 -2.25 22.73 9.01
CA GLY A 399 -2.88 21.41 8.80
C GLY A 399 -2.85 20.90 7.35
N LYS A 400 -2.19 21.62 6.43
CA LYS A 400 -2.08 21.24 5.03
C LYS A 400 -1.00 20.16 4.84
N PRO A 401 -1.18 19.27 3.85
CA PRO A 401 -0.12 18.33 3.45
C PRO A 401 1.07 19.09 2.83
N SER A 402 2.11 18.36 2.40
CA SER A 402 3.35 18.90 1.80
C SER A 402 4.34 19.54 2.78
N TYR A 403 4.12 19.36 4.08
CA TYR A 403 5.05 19.75 5.13
C TYR A 403 5.53 18.51 5.88
N GLY A 404 6.73 18.56 6.44
CA GLY A 404 7.24 17.45 7.22
C GLY A 404 8.19 17.85 8.33
N LEU A 405 8.44 16.88 9.19
CA LEU A 405 9.34 16.93 10.32
C LEU A 405 10.31 15.75 10.21
N ILE A 406 11.60 15.99 10.41
CA ILE A 406 12.55 14.93 10.76
C ILE A 406 12.97 15.13 12.21
N CYS A 407 12.93 14.07 13.01
CA CYS A 407 13.39 14.09 14.39
C CYS A 407 13.98 12.72 14.75
N ASP A 408 14.94 12.70 15.68
CA ASP A 408 15.50 11.47 16.23
C ASP A 408 14.47 10.72 17.10
N THR A 409 14.63 9.41 17.21
CA THR A 409 13.78 8.57 18.07
C THR A 409 14.10 8.73 19.56
N HIS A 410 15.38 8.97 19.91
CA HIS A 410 15.87 8.82 21.28
C HIS A 410 15.31 9.85 22.26
N ILE A 411 15.36 11.14 21.89
CA ILE A 411 14.78 12.24 22.67
C ILE A 411 13.56 12.85 21.97
N GLY A 412 13.37 12.55 20.68
CA GLY A 412 12.29 13.09 19.87
C GLY A 412 10.97 12.30 19.90
N GLN A 413 10.89 11.15 20.57
CA GLN A 413 9.69 10.29 20.56
C GLN A 413 8.38 11.04 20.93
N SER A 414 8.43 11.92 21.93
CA SER A 414 7.27 12.72 22.33
C SER A 414 6.85 13.77 21.28
N ILE A 415 7.79 14.22 20.45
CA ILE A 415 7.54 15.14 19.33
C ILE A 415 6.94 14.38 18.15
N LEU A 416 7.55 13.24 17.78
CA LEU A 416 7.04 12.35 16.73
C LEU A 416 5.59 11.93 17.02
N SER A 417 5.30 11.54 18.26
CA SER A 417 3.95 11.16 18.71
C SER A 417 2.93 12.30 18.58
N LYS A 418 3.33 13.55 18.85
CA LYS A 418 2.46 14.72 18.69
C LYS A 418 2.29 15.12 17.22
N ALA A 419 3.23 14.80 16.35
CA ALA A 419 3.15 15.08 14.92
C ALA A 419 2.13 14.17 14.20
N VAL A 420 1.86 12.98 14.75
CA VAL A 420 0.83 12.06 14.24
C VAL A 420 -0.54 12.75 14.21
N GLY A 421 -1.26 12.63 13.09
CA GLY A 421 -2.57 13.24 12.90
C GLY A 421 -2.55 14.71 12.41
N GLN A 422 -1.37 15.32 12.21
CA GLN A 422 -1.24 16.70 11.71
C GLN A 422 -1.02 16.80 10.19
N ASN A 423 -1.26 15.73 9.42
CA ASN A 423 -0.96 15.65 7.96
C ASN A 423 0.50 15.94 7.58
N LEU A 424 1.43 15.73 8.52
CA LEU A 424 2.87 15.89 8.27
C LEU A 424 3.48 14.60 7.72
N TRP A 425 4.45 14.76 6.82
CA TRP A 425 5.41 13.71 6.51
C TRP A 425 6.40 13.61 7.69
N ILE A 426 6.61 12.39 8.21
CA ILE A 426 7.39 12.18 9.43
C ILE A 426 8.60 11.31 9.11
N GLY A 427 9.79 11.91 9.20
CA GLY A 427 11.06 11.20 9.16
C GLY A 427 11.58 10.94 10.57
N SER A 428 12.01 9.71 10.80
CA SER A 428 12.52 9.19 12.06
C SER A 428 14.00 8.89 11.90
N SER A 429 14.86 9.77 12.43
CA SER A 429 16.32 9.55 12.42
C SER A 429 16.66 8.50 13.45
N ILE A 430 17.46 7.51 13.07
CA ILE A 430 17.81 6.37 13.94
C ILE A 430 19.25 6.42 14.47
N GLU A 431 20.06 7.39 14.05
CA GLU A 431 21.37 7.66 14.61
C GLU A 431 21.30 8.45 15.92
N LEU A 432 22.23 8.17 16.83
CA LEU A 432 22.45 8.96 18.04
C LEU A 432 23.26 10.23 17.78
N SER A 433 24.15 10.19 16.79
CA SER A 433 24.94 11.33 16.35
C SER A 433 25.24 11.21 14.86
N ALA A 434 25.17 12.33 14.14
CA ALA A 434 25.66 12.43 12.78
C ALA A 434 27.20 12.46 12.78
N ASN A 435 27.83 11.33 13.08
CA ASN A 435 29.28 11.13 13.05
C ASN A 435 29.65 9.77 12.45
N GLU A 436 30.93 9.56 12.19
CA GLU A 436 31.47 8.36 11.53
C GLU A 436 31.26 7.06 12.33
N SER A 437 30.99 7.13 13.64
CA SER A 437 30.73 5.94 14.47
C SER A 437 29.38 5.29 14.19
N LEU A 438 28.44 6.00 13.54
CA LEU A 438 27.12 5.50 13.15
C LEU A 438 26.37 4.87 14.33
N ASP A 439 26.54 5.37 15.55
CA ASP A 439 25.86 4.80 16.72
C ASP A 439 24.34 4.90 16.54
N LEU A 440 23.63 3.79 16.76
CA LEU A 440 22.18 3.73 16.59
C LEU A 440 21.48 4.01 17.92
N ASP A 441 20.24 4.50 17.82
CA ASP A 441 19.36 4.58 18.97
C ASP A 441 19.26 3.21 19.67
N PRO A 442 19.52 3.13 20.99
CA PRO A 442 19.38 1.91 21.77
C PRO A 442 17.99 1.27 21.65
N GLU A 443 16.93 2.05 21.40
CA GLU A 443 15.58 1.53 21.18
C GLU A 443 15.46 0.75 19.86
N ILE A 444 16.20 1.16 18.82
CA ILE A 444 16.28 0.44 17.54
C ILE A 444 17.15 -0.82 17.71
N GLY A 445 18.27 -0.66 18.42
CA GLY A 445 19.24 -1.70 18.71
C GLY A 445 20.07 -2.15 17.50
N GLU A 446 21.19 -2.83 17.74
CA GLU A 446 22.14 -3.30 16.71
C GLU A 446 21.54 -4.27 15.68
N ASN A 447 20.43 -4.91 16.05
CA ASN A 447 19.69 -5.82 15.19
C ASN A 447 18.47 -5.20 14.52
N PHE A 448 18.24 -3.89 14.72
CA PHE A 448 17.11 -3.15 14.17
C PHE A 448 15.72 -3.68 14.59
N GLY A 449 15.65 -4.44 15.68
CA GLY A 449 14.40 -5.04 16.16
C GLY A 449 13.36 -3.98 16.56
N GLY A 450 13.81 -2.81 17.01
CA GLY A 450 12.93 -1.70 17.38
C GLY A 450 12.13 -1.11 16.21
N LEU A 451 12.55 -1.34 14.95
CA LEU A 451 11.80 -0.88 13.78
C LEU A 451 10.36 -1.42 13.75
N SER A 452 10.12 -2.60 14.31
CA SER A 452 8.77 -3.19 14.42
C SER A 452 7.80 -2.40 15.31
N GLN A 453 8.32 -1.48 16.13
CA GLN A 453 7.53 -0.63 17.02
C GLN A 453 7.20 0.74 16.40
N LEU A 454 7.83 1.08 15.27
CA LEU A 454 7.58 2.35 14.60
C LEU A 454 6.23 2.32 13.88
N PRO A 455 5.44 3.41 13.93
CA PRO A 455 4.24 3.53 13.12
C PRO A 455 4.53 3.37 11.62
N HIS A 456 3.66 2.67 10.91
CA HIS A 456 3.81 2.38 9.48
C HIS A 456 3.97 3.63 8.60
N ASN A 457 3.43 4.78 9.02
CA ASN A 457 3.51 6.04 8.29
C ASN A 457 4.81 6.83 8.53
N TYR A 458 5.77 6.28 9.27
CA TYR A 458 7.08 6.91 9.46
C TYR A 458 8.04 6.51 8.33
N VAL A 459 8.91 7.44 7.96
CA VAL A 459 10.05 7.19 7.07
C VAL A 459 11.30 7.05 7.93
N VAL A 460 11.99 5.92 7.86
CA VAL A 460 13.26 5.72 8.55
C VAL A 460 14.33 6.51 7.81
N LYS A 461 14.93 7.50 8.47
CA LYS A 461 16.03 8.29 7.93
C LYS A 461 17.35 7.74 8.42
N PHE A 462 18.28 7.53 7.48
CA PHE A 462 19.64 7.11 7.78
C PHE A 462 20.69 7.99 7.10
N SER A 463 21.65 8.51 7.86
CA SER A 463 22.83 9.27 7.45
C SER A 463 23.98 8.36 7.10
N CYS A 464 24.39 8.40 5.83
CA CYS A 464 25.47 7.60 5.29
C CYS A 464 26.76 8.41 5.19
N PHE A 465 27.75 8.04 6.00
CA PHE A 465 29.13 8.53 5.98
C PHE A 465 30.04 7.56 5.21
N CYS A 466 29.68 7.21 3.97
CA CYS A 466 30.53 6.39 3.09
C CYS A 466 31.40 7.29 2.22
N TYR A 467 32.72 7.22 2.37
CA TYR A 467 33.65 7.80 1.41
C TYR A 467 34.19 6.71 0.48
N LEU A 468 34.33 7.02 -0.81
CA LEU A 468 34.91 6.05 -1.76
C LEU A 468 36.39 5.75 -1.47
N GLU A 469 37.04 6.62 -0.70
CA GLU A 469 38.45 6.53 -0.30
C GLU A 469 38.65 5.95 1.11
N ASP A 470 37.56 5.61 1.82
CA ASP A 470 37.66 4.92 3.11
C ASP A 470 38.42 3.61 3.00
N ASP A 471 39.01 3.16 4.11
CA ASP A 471 39.59 1.82 4.17
C ASP A 471 38.54 0.77 3.76
N GLN A 472 38.99 -0.24 3.02
CA GLN A 472 38.11 -1.25 2.44
C GLN A 472 37.29 -1.99 3.50
N GLU A 473 37.83 -2.16 4.72
CA GLU A 473 37.13 -2.79 5.83
C GLU A 473 35.95 -1.92 6.31
N LEU A 474 36.17 -0.62 6.49
CA LEU A 474 35.15 0.34 6.90
C LEU A 474 34.03 0.46 5.86
N GLN A 475 34.37 0.50 4.57
CA GLN A 475 33.37 0.52 3.49
C GLN A 475 32.48 -0.72 3.54
N LEU A 476 33.07 -1.91 3.67
CA LEU A 476 32.34 -3.17 3.71
C LEU A 476 31.44 -3.28 4.96
N GLU A 477 31.88 -2.76 6.10
CA GLU A 477 31.08 -2.73 7.32
C GLU A 477 29.85 -1.83 7.14
N GLN A 478 30.03 -0.61 6.64
CA GLN A 478 28.94 0.31 6.39
C GLN A 478 27.95 -0.23 5.35
N GLU A 479 28.43 -0.80 4.24
CA GLU A 479 27.58 -1.44 3.23
C GLU A 479 26.71 -2.54 3.82
N LYS A 480 27.30 -3.46 4.60
CA LYS A 480 26.55 -4.53 5.27
C LYS A 480 25.47 -3.97 6.20
N ARG A 481 25.79 -2.89 6.90
CA ARG A 481 24.86 -2.22 7.82
C ARG A 481 23.68 -1.61 7.08
N VAL A 482 23.92 -0.86 6.00
CA VAL A 482 22.86 -0.27 5.18
C VAL A 482 22.00 -1.35 4.51
N ILE A 483 22.61 -2.42 4.00
CA ILE A 483 21.88 -3.56 3.42
C ILE A 483 20.95 -4.18 4.47
N LYS A 484 21.45 -4.43 5.68
CA LYS A 484 20.66 -5.01 6.77
C LYS A 484 19.51 -4.07 7.16
N LEU A 485 19.81 -2.78 7.37
CA LEU A 485 18.81 -1.77 7.72
C LEU A 485 17.70 -1.65 6.66
N PHE A 486 18.06 -1.56 5.38
CA PHE A 486 17.11 -1.50 4.27
C PHE A 486 16.18 -2.72 4.26
N LYS A 487 16.74 -3.92 4.43
CA LYS A 487 15.95 -5.16 4.50
C LYS A 487 14.99 -5.19 5.69
N GLU A 488 15.41 -4.69 6.85
CA GLU A 488 14.54 -4.61 8.03
C GLU A 488 13.45 -3.54 7.86
N CYS A 489 13.75 -2.39 7.23
CA CYS A 489 12.71 -1.40 6.86
C CYS A 489 11.67 -2.04 5.94
N ARG A 490 12.09 -2.74 4.88
CA ARG A 490 11.19 -3.46 3.97
C ARG A 490 10.36 -4.52 4.67
N ARG A 491 10.95 -5.28 5.59
CA ARG A 491 10.24 -6.31 6.38
C ARG A 491 9.14 -5.71 7.25
N ASN A 492 9.39 -4.55 7.86
CA ASN A 492 8.42 -3.82 8.69
C ASN A 492 7.53 -2.87 7.88
N ARG A 493 7.64 -2.90 6.54
CA ARG A 493 6.91 -2.02 5.61
C ARG A 493 7.10 -0.53 5.92
N LEU A 494 8.31 -0.13 6.28
CA LEU A 494 8.68 1.27 6.49
C LEU A 494 9.35 1.83 5.24
N GLU A 495 9.02 3.06 4.88
CA GLU A 495 9.78 3.78 3.86
C GLU A 495 11.18 4.10 4.38
N PHE A 496 12.16 4.09 3.49
CA PHE A 496 13.56 4.33 3.83
C PHE A 496 14.12 5.56 3.11
N LEU A 497 14.72 6.47 3.86
CA LEU A 497 15.43 7.64 3.37
C LEU A 497 16.92 7.50 3.67
N ILE A 498 17.75 7.59 2.64
CA ILE A 498 19.21 7.65 2.80
C ILE A 498 19.68 9.08 2.54
N GLU A 499 20.31 9.66 3.54
CA GLU A 499 21.08 10.89 3.42
C GLU A 499 22.52 10.58 3.04
N ILE A 500 22.99 11.16 1.93
CA ILE A 500 24.39 11.08 1.53
C ILE A 500 25.12 12.30 2.09
N ILE A 501 26.07 12.06 2.98
CA ILE A 501 26.93 13.09 3.57
C ILE A 501 28.29 13.02 2.87
N SER A 502 28.60 14.00 2.03
CA SER A 502 29.94 14.21 1.47
C SER A 502 30.54 15.47 2.12
N LEU A 503 31.49 15.27 3.04
CA LEU A 503 32.15 16.34 3.82
C LEU A 503 33.45 16.85 3.17
N ASN A 504 33.93 16.23 2.10
CA ASN A 504 35.25 16.54 1.55
C ASN A 504 35.17 17.57 0.41
N GLU A 505 35.30 18.85 0.76
CA GLU A 505 35.39 19.97 -0.20
C GLU A 505 36.59 19.85 -1.16
N ASN A 506 37.57 18.98 -0.89
CA ASN A 506 38.75 18.79 -1.74
C ASN A 506 38.49 17.94 -3.00
N TYR A 507 37.35 17.24 -3.09
CA TYR A 507 36.99 16.41 -4.22
C TYR A 507 35.70 16.90 -4.87
N CYS A 508 35.52 16.59 -6.16
CA CYS A 508 34.33 16.94 -6.93
C CYS A 508 33.09 16.20 -6.36
N PRO A 509 32.26 16.84 -5.49
CA PRO A 509 31.27 16.11 -4.69
C PRO A 509 30.12 15.58 -5.57
N ASP A 510 29.90 16.22 -6.73
CA ASP A 510 29.00 15.81 -7.79
C ASP A 510 29.30 14.38 -8.28
N LYS A 511 30.57 14.06 -8.56
CA LYS A 511 30.96 12.74 -9.09
C LYS A 511 30.90 11.65 -8.03
N GLU A 512 31.24 11.99 -6.79
CA GLU A 512 31.21 11.06 -5.67
C GLU A 512 29.76 10.65 -5.33
N THR A 513 28.86 11.63 -5.22
CA THR A 513 27.44 11.38 -4.93
C THR A 513 26.80 10.44 -5.96
N ILE A 514 27.05 10.66 -7.26
CA ILE A 514 26.52 9.79 -8.33
C ILE A 514 27.05 8.36 -8.20
N LYS A 515 28.35 8.20 -7.92
CA LYS A 515 28.98 6.88 -7.74
C LYS A 515 28.43 6.15 -6.52
N LEU A 516 28.21 6.84 -5.40
CA LEU A 516 27.63 6.25 -4.19
C LEU A 516 26.19 5.77 -4.43
N ILE A 517 25.34 6.59 -5.07
CA ILE A 517 23.97 6.19 -5.43
C ILE A 517 24.00 4.96 -6.35
N GLN A 518 24.86 4.96 -7.37
CA GLN A 518 25.02 3.82 -8.26
C GLN A 518 25.46 2.57 -7.49
N LYS A 519 26.43 2.68 -6.57
CA LYS A 519 26.92 1.59 -5.73
C LYS A 519 25.80 1.00 -4.87
N PHE A 520 24.98 1.83 -4.22
CA PHE A 520 23.85 1.34 -3.42
C PHE A 520 22.81 0.60 -4.26
N TYR A 521 22.49 1.09 -5.46
CA TYR A 521 21.62 0.34 -6.38
C TYR A 521 22.24 -0.98 -6.82
N ASP A 522 23.55 -1.04 -7.06
CA ASP A 522 24.25 -2.29 -7.41
C ASP A 522 24.29 -3.30 -6.25
N LEU A 523 24.19 -2.82 -5.01
CA LEU A 523 24.00 -3.64 -3.81
C LEU A 523 22.53 -4.06 -3.58
N GLY A 524 21.60 -3.67 -4.46
CA GLY A 524 20.18 -3.96 -4.35
C GLY A 524 19.44 -3.11 -3.30
N ILE A 525 20.01 -1.96 -2.93
CA ILE A 525 19.37 -1.00 -2.02
C ILE A 525 18.61 0.02 -2.86
N HIS A 526 17.30 0.07 -2.65
CA HIS A 526 16.39 0.96 -3.36
C HIS A 526 15.64 1.83 -2.34
N PRO A 527 16.28 2.88 -1.79
CA PRO A 527 15.60 3.71 -0.80
C PRO A 527 14.41 4.39 -1.46
N ASP A 528 13.36 4.63 -0.67
CA ASP A 528 12.21 5.37 -1.14
C ASP A 528 12.58 6.82 -1.42
N TRP A 529 13.50 7.37 -0.62
CA TRP A 529 13.96 8.74 -0.70
C TRP A 529 15.48 8.83 -0.68
N TRP A 530 16.03 9.69 -1.54
CA TRP A 530 17.39 10.19 -1.39
C TRP A 530 17.35 11.57 -0.76
N MET A 531 18.21 11.82 0.24
CA MET A 531 18.53 13.16 0.69
C MET A 531 19.97 13.48 0.29
N ILE A 532 20.13 14.49 -0.57
CA ILE A 532 21.43 14.88 -1.12
C ILE A 532 21.65 16.38 -1.02
N ASN A 533 22.93 16.76 -1.06
CA ASN A 533 23.37 18.14 -1.03
C ASN A 533 22.78 18.96 -2.19
N SER A 534 22.64 20.27 -1.97
CA SER A 534 22.16 21.19 -2.99
C SER A 534 23.27 21.53 -4.00
N PHE A 535 23.13 21.05 -5.24
CA PHE A 535 24.11 21.25 -6.31
C PHE A 535 23.66 22.24 -7.38
N ARG A 536 24.63 22.94 -8.00
CA ARG A 536 24.40 24.08 -8.91
C ARG A 536 24.45 23.72 -10.40
N THR A 537 24.87 22.52 -10.78
CA THR A 537 25.11 22.19 -12.19
C THR A 537 23.93 21.42 -12.80
N ASN A 538 23.48 21.82 -13.99
CA ASN A 538 22.45 21.06 -14.72
C ASN A 538 22.96 19.67 -15.14
N GLU A 539 24.27 19.56 -15.41
CA GLU A 539 24.92 18.30 -15.78
C GLU A 539 24.79 17.24 -14.67
N PHE A 540 25.05 17.62 -13.41
CA PHE A 540 24.86 16.72 -12.27
C PHE A 540 23.43 16.19 -12.20
N TRP A 541 22.44 17.09 -12.27
CA TRP A 541 21.03 16.71 -12.18
C TRP A 541 20.59 15.82 -13.34
N GLN A 542 21.11 16.06 -14.55
CA GLN A 542 20.85 15.21 -15.70
C GLN A 542 21.39 13.79 -15.45
N ASN A 543 22.64 13.67 -14.99
CA ASN A 543 23.25 12.38 -14.69
C ASN A 543 22.50 11.61 -13.58
N ILE A 544 22.04 12.30 -12.54
CA ILE A 544 21.21 11.72 -11.48
C ILE A 544 19.85 11.24 -12.03
N ASN A 545 19.18 12.05 -12.86
CA ASN A 545 17.91 11.66 -13.47
C ASN A 545 18.09 10.41 -14.34
N ASP A 546 19.13 10.36 -15.18
CA ASP A 546 19.40 9.23 -16.07
C ASP A 546 19.74 7.95 -15.28
N LEU A 547 20.51 8.08 -14.20
CA LEU A 547 20.81 6.98 -13.28
C LEU A 547 19.54 6.41 -12.64
N ILE A 548 18.69 7.27 -12.08
CA ILE A 548 17.44 6.86 -11.42
C ILE A 548 16.46 6.25 -12.41
N ILE A 549 16.29 6.83 -13.61
CA ILE A 549 15.42 6.24 -14.66
C ILE A 549 15.86 4.81 -14.99
N LYS A 550 17.17 4.58 -15.04
CA LYS A 550 17.75 3.27 -15.36
C LYS A 550 17.62 2.27 -14.21
N LYS A 551 17.79 2.71 -12.96
CA LYS A 551 17.94 1.83 -11.78
C LYS A 551 16.70 1.72 -10.90
N ASP A 552 15.90 2.78 -10.78
CA ASP A 552 14.75 2.85 -9.89
C ASP A 552 13.78 3.97 -10.30
N LYS A 553 13.17 3.82 -11.48
CA LYS A 553 12.24 4.81 -12.04
C LYS A 553 11.02 5.10 -11.15
N HIS A 554 10.74 4.22 -10.18
CA HIS A 554 9.61 4.31 -9.27
C HIS A 554 10.00 4.83 -7.89
N ILE A 555 11.17 5.44 -7.70
CA ILE A 555 11.52 6.11 -6.43
C ILE A 555 10.47 7.18 -6.02
N ARG A 556 10.29 7.47 -4.71
CA ARG A 556 9.44 8.59 -4.28
C ARG A 556 10.03 9.92 -4.74
N GLY A 557 11.32 10.11 -4.47
CA GLY A 557 12.04 11.25 -4.97
C GLY A 557 13.30 11.59 -4.19
N ILE A 558 13.79 12.78 -4.50
CA ILE A 558 14.99 13.38 -3.92
C ILE A 558 14.57 14.60 -3.10
N LEU A 559 15.08 14.69 -1.88
CA LEU A 559 15.01 15.85 -1.02
C LEU A 559 16.37 16.55 -0.99
N VAL A 560 16.37 17.86 -1.23
CA VAL A 560 17.60 18.65 -1.29
C VAL A 560 17.91 19.26 0.07
N LYS A 561 19.13 19.04 0.57
CA LYS A 561 19.60 19.56 1.85
C LYS A 561 19.98 21.04 1.77
N GLY A 562 19.67 21.81 2.82
CA GLY A 562 19.99 23.23 2.95
C GLY A 562 21.47 23.58 3.21
N LEU A 563 22.30 22.62 3.63
CA LEU A 563 23.75 22.78 3.87
C LEU A 563 24.15 23.95 4.80
N ASP A 564 23.26 24.36 5.70
CA ASP A 564 23.44 25.56 6.52
C ASP A 564 23.83 26.85 5.76
N LEU A 565 23.48 26.91 4.47
CA LEU A 565 23.72 28.08 3.64
C LEU A 565 22.71 29.20 3.94
N PRO A 566 23.11 30.48 3.88
CA PRO A 566 22.17 31.60 3.94
C PRO A 566 21.09 31.47 2.86
N LEU A 567 19.85 31.88 3.19
CA LEU A 567 18.69 31.75 2.29
C LEU A 567 18.95 32.30 0.88
N ASN A 568 19.64 33.43 0.75
CA ASN A 568 19.96 34.04 -0.55
C ASN A 568 20.74 33.09 -1.48
N ASN A 569 21.63 32.27 -0.91
CA ASN A 569 22.39 31.29 -1.68
C ASN A 569 21.49 30.10 -2.05
N LEU A 570 20.65 29.63 -1.13
CA LEU A 570 19.73 28.51 -1.35
C LEU A 570 18.65 28.78 -2.38
N ILE A 571 18.19 30.03 -2.53
CA ILE A 571 17.22 30.40 -3.57
C ILE A 571 17.72 30.00 -4.97
N SER A 572 18.99 30.20 -5.25
CA SER A 572 19.58 29.81 -6.55
C SER A 572 19.57 28.29 -6.75
N HIS A 573 19.80 27.52 -5.69
CA HIS A 573 19.78 26.06 -5.73
C HIS A 573 18.35 25.54 -5.91
N TYR A 574 17.37 26.11 -5.19
CA TYR A 574 15.96 25.77 -5.34
C TYR A 574 15.48 25.96 -6.78
N LYS A 575 15.88 27.05 -7.46
CA LYS A 575 15.53 27.30 -8.87
C LYS A 575 16.01 26.23 -9.83
N ILE A 576 17.16 25.61 -9.56
CA ILE A 576 17.72 24.54 -10.40
C ILE A 576 17.10 23.20 -10.03
N ALA A 577 17.04 22.89 -8.75
CA ALA A 577 16.52 21.64 -8.23
C ALA A 577 15.02 21.46 -8.52
N ALA A 578 14.20 22.51 -8.36
CA ALA A 578 12.76 22.46 -8.63
C ALA A 578 12.43 22.09 -10.08
N LYS A 579 13.33 22.36 -11.04
CA LYS A 579 13.13 21.99 -12.46
C LYS A 579 13.26 20.49 -12.70
N GLN A 580 13.96 19.77 -11.82
CA GLN A 580 14.24 18.34 -11.99
C GLN A 580 12.99 17.49 -11.76
N HIS A 581 12.98 16.28 -12.32
CA HIS A 581 11.80 15.41 -12.27
C HIS A 581 11.65 14.71 -10.91
N PHE A 582 12.75 14.17 -10.40
CA PHE A 582 12.76 13.40 -9.15
C PHE A 582 12.92 14.25 -7.90
N VAL A 583 13.33 15.51 -8.01
CA VAL A 583 13.36 16.40 -6.84
C VAL A 583 11.94 16.77 -6.43
N LYS A 584 11.57 16.43 -5.20
CA LYS A 584 10.23 16.68 -4.64
C LYS A 584 10.24 17.72 -3.54
N GLY A 585 11.39 18.19 -3.09
CA GLY A 585 11.41 19.06 -1.94
C GLY A 585 12.78 19.37 -1.39
N PHE A 586 12.76 19.95 -0.19
CA PHE A 586 13.97 20.24 0.58
C PHE A 586 13.84 19.78 2.02
N VAL A 587 15.01 19.62 2.66
CA VAL A 587 15.17 19.53 4.11
C VAL A 587 16.06 20.68 4.56
N ILE A 588 15.61 21.43 5.58
CA ILE A 588 16.41 22.47 6.24
C ILE A 588 16.52 22.17 7.73
N GLU A 589 17.65 22.57 8.31
CA GLU A 589 18.09 22.20 9.66
C GLU A 589 18.47 23.48 10.43
N ASN A 590 19.73 23.57 10.86
CA ASN A 590 20.24 24.54 11.81
C ASN A 590 20.17 25.98 11.30
N THR A 591 20.22 26.19 9.98
CA THR A 591 19.95 27.49 9.35
C THR A 591 18.67 28.18 9.80
N VAL A 592 17.62 27.42 10.14
CA VAL A 592 16.35 28.01 10.57
C VAL A 592 16.40 28.37 12.04
N TYR A 593 16.83 27.45 12.89
CA TYR A 593 16.65 27.57 14.33
C TYR A 593 17.93 27.76 15.14
N GLY A 594 19.13 27.58 14.59
CA GLY A 594 20.39 27.56 15.35
C GLY A 594 20.67 28.81 16.18
N ASN A 595 20.59 29.98 15.56
CA ASN A 595 20.72 31.25 16.30
C ASN A 595 19.60 31.42 17.35
N THR A 596 18.36 31.06 16.98
CA THR A 596 17.19 31.16 17.86
C THR A 596 17.32 30.18 19.04
N TYR A 597 17.92 29.00 18.84
CA TYR A 597 18.22 28.04 19.89
C TYR A 597 19.24 28.60 20.88
N ASN A 598 20.33 29.19 20.37
CA ASN A 598 21.37 29.81 21.20
C ASN A 598 20.82 30.98 22.04
N GLU A 599 19.93 31.80 21.48
CA GLU A 599 19.28 32.89 22.23
C GLU A 599 18.27 32.36 23.25
N TRP A 600 17.49 31.34 22.89
CA TRP A 600 16.50 30.73 23.77
C TRP A 600 17.15 30.00 24.95
N ILE A 601 18.22 29.24 24.71
CA ILE A 601 18.92 28.50 25.77
C ILE A 601 19.65 29.42 26.74
N ALA A 602 20.09 30.59 26.26
CA ALA A 602 20.64 31.67 27.08
C ALA A 602 19.57 32.45 27.89
N GLY A 603 18.28 32.20 27.63
CA GLY A 603 17.17 32.89 28.29
C GLY A 603 16.89 34.30 27.76
N ASN A 604 17.45 34.66 26.59
CA ASN A 604 17.29 35.98 25.99
C ASN A 604 15.93 36.16 25.30
N ILE A 605 15.29 35.06 24.89
CA ILE A 605 13.99 35.07 24.20
C ILE A 605 13.02 34.07 24.83
N THR A 606 11.72 34.36 24.73
CA THR A 606 10.63 33.49 25.22
C THR A 606 10.28 32.40 24.21
N ASP A 607 9.55 31.36 24.65
CA ASP A 607 9.02 30.31 23.78
C ASP A 607 8.22 30.87 22.59
N ASN A 608 7.33 31.83 22.84
CA ASN A 608 6.52 32.45 21.79
C ASN A 608 7.38 33.21 20.78
N LYS A 609 8.43 33.88 21.25
CA LYS A 609 9.37 34.59 20.37
C LYS A 609 10.17 33.62 19.52
N ALA A 610 10.65 32.52 20.11
CA ALA A 610 11.36 31.47 19.39
C ALA A 610 10.49 30.81 18.30
N ILE A 611 9.23 30.48 18.62
CA ILE A 611 8.27 29.93 17.65
C ILE A 611 8.09 30.89 16.47
N GLN A 612 7.83 32.18 16.74
CA GLN A 612 7.65 33.18 15.69
C GLN A 612 8.88 33.32 14.79
N GLU A 613 10.08 33.32 15.34
CA GLU A 613 11.32 33.42 14.55
C GLU A 613 11.55 32.21 13.66
N ILE A 614 11.38 31.00 14.19
CA ILE A 614 11.51 29.75 13.45
C ILE A 614 10.44 29.70 12.35
N ALA A 615 9.17 29.97 12.68
CA ALA A 615 8.06 29.98 11.73
C ALA A 615 8.28 30.99 10.60
N ASN A 616 8.76 32.21 10.90
CA ASN A 616 9.04 33.23 9.88
C ASN A 616 10.15 32.78 8.92
N LYS A 617 11.29 32.33 9.45
CA LYS A 617 12.40 31.83 8.60
C LYS A 617 11.95 30.63 7.78
N TYR A 618 11.26 29.67 8.40
CA TYR A 618 10.75 28.50 7.70
C TYR A 618 9.78 28.86 6.57
N LYS A 619 8.88 29.81 6.81
CA LYS A 619 7.94 30.33 5.81
C LYS A 619 8.66 30.99 4.64
N MET A 620 9.78 31.68 4.88
CA MET A 620 10.60 32.26 3.81
C MET A 620 11.19 31.17 2.90
N HIS A 621 11.73 30.09 3.46
CA HIS A 621 12.21 28.94 2.68
C HIS A 621 11.09 28.27 1.88
N CYS A 622 9.93 28.05 2.52
CA CYS A 622 8.75 27.50 1.86
C CYS A 622 8.31 28.35 0.67
N SER A 623 8.29 29.69 0.84
CA SER A 623 7.89 30.64 -0.21
C SER A 623 8.90 30.65 -1.36
N ALA A 624 10.19 30.62 -1.05
CA ALA A 624 11.26 30.56 -2.06
C ALA A 624 11.17 29.29 -2.92
N TRP A 625 10.92 28.14 -2.28
CA TRP A 625 10.71 26.87 -2.97
C TRP A 625 9.45 26.88 -3.86
N GLN A 626 8.32 27.38 -3.33
CA GLN A 626 7.09 27.52 -4.10
C GLN A 626 7.27 28.42 -5.32
N GLN A 627 8.01 29.53 -5.17
CA GLN A 627 8.33 30.40 -6.29
C GLN A 627 9.14 29.66 -7.36
N ALA A 628 10.19 28.94 -6.97
CA ALA A 628 11.00 28.13 -7.88
C ALA A 628 10.17 27.06 -8.64
N CYS A 629 9.25 26.40 -7.94
CA CYS A 629 8.31 25.45 -8.56
C CYS A 629 7.32 26.13 -9.52
N SER A 630 6.83 27.34 -9.21
CA SER A 630 5.90 28.06 -10.08
C SER A 630 6.54 28.55 -11.40
N GLU A 631 7.84 28.91 -11.35
CA GLU A 631 8.61 29.30 -12.53
C GLU A 631 8.76 28.13 -13.52
N LYS A 632 8.82 26.88 -13.02
CA LYS A 632 8.80 25.65 -13.84
C LYS A 632 7.49 25.50 -14.61
N SER A 633 6.35 25.74 -13.97
CA SER A 633 5.03 25.55 -14.58
C SER A 633 4.67 26.59 -15.65
N LYS A 634 5.31 27.77 -15.62
CA LYS A 634 5.14 28.81 -16.66
C LYS A 634 6.05 28.61 -17.88
N ALA A 635 7.08 27.77 -17.75
CA ALA A 635 8.06 27.49 -18.81
C ALA A 635 7.75 26.20 -19.59
N LYS A 636 6.73 25.44 -19.16
CA LYS A 636 6.12 24.33 -19.90
C LYS A 636 4.82 24.82 -20.52
#